data_AF-A0AAQ3RBD5-F1
#
_entry.id   AF-A0AAQ3RBD5-F1
#
_cell.length_a   1.000
_cell.length_b   1.000
_cell.length_c   1.000
_cell.angle_alpha   90.00
_cell.angle_beta   90.00
_cell.angle_gamma   90.00
#
_symmetry.space_group_name_H-M   'P 1'
#
loop_
_entity.id
_entity.type
_entity.pdbx_description
1 polymer ?
#
loop_
_entity_poly.entity_id
_entity_poly.type
_entity_poly.pdbx_seq_one_letter_code
_entity_poly.pdbx_strand_id
1 'polypeptide(L)'
;MAPKSKKGGNAHKGKNGADDEREEPLQAVILADSFETRFNPFTLERPRCLLPLANTPLIEYTFELLANAGAEEVFLYCGNHTDQVEEYLKTSKWMKDTSPFSLELIRSTSKSIGDAMRDLDQKGLITGDFICVYGDVVANVPLEAALAAHRARREKDKKAIMTMVLREAGDLHRTKVEHMRSCFVVDASTKRCVHYEQVRRPNEGPRLDIPEEVLSESVEVEIREDLIDCGIDICTPEVLAQWSDNFDWQMPRRGFLYGLLKDYETMQLTVHTHILTEGYAARVKSLRAYEAISKDVISRWTYPLSPDTNMLSEQSYQLHKGQVYKEDGVVLARSSVVNRKVVIGQATTVGDGSVITNSVIGRRCVIGKKVKIDGAYIWDDTRIGDETTIENAMVGSEAVIGNKCTIAPGALISYGVHIGDGTTVKQNARITLKRKRGQDDAELSVAPTDVKVVGEGGEGYGMEFDEDEEEDAAETLLAGMSRLELTQSSESISTLDSDDDDDDYEHAMGTLRSASFGSIGSEESGEDKHRAADFHHEAVVSMFDALQKEEDPDTIQLEFRALTLGSNAQAKQVRRVVAVSFMKRIANLIESGKSVKDAVAGTIPRNRQLVKGCVSIKDFSEQAEFILLMQTDLVDAALPATPQTLTSDAPMDSDDDFNSIASSDDLDLGDEQDSSVDFDDDSDVELEDLQDDDAAFGTQKDMKPKKKAYEVDFKVYSPEDIQAQQDKQVDEVATLLEQPPEATRILLRYARWNKEKLIEQYMDSQEEVLDKAGLGQDISRNPPKIETIHGFVCDICCEDTPGLPTFAMQCGHRFCVDCYRQYLAQKIKEEGEAARIKCPGDGCHKIIDAKSLDLLVTSDLTDRYHELLMRTYVDDKENLKWCPAPNCVYAVECPVKQRELDRIVPTVMCDCKHPFCFGCTLVDHQPAPCSLVKKWLKKCEDDSETANWISANTKECPKCQSTIEKNGGCNHMTCRKCRNEFCWMCMGVWSEHGTSWYNCNRFEERSGTDARDAQARSRQSLERYLHYYNRYANHEQSAKLDKDIYHKTEKKMTMLQSTSGMSWIEVQFLEAASQALQQCRQTLKWTYAFAYYLARNNQTEIFEDNQKDLEMAVENLSEMFEKPTDQLASLKVEMMDKTSYCKSRRVILLDDTAQNLKDQNWVFNVELKK
;
A
#
# COMPACT_ATOMS: atom_id res chain seq x y z
N MET A 1 -19.99 -35.36 49.91
CA MET A 1 -19.93 -36.84 49.91
C MET A 1 -19.36 -37.27 48.57
N ALA A 2 -18.08 -37.67 48.53
CA ALA A 2 -17.36 -37.98 47.30
C ALA A 2 -17.58 -39.44 46.85
N PRO A 3 -17.74 -39.73 45.54
CA PRO A 3 -17.66 -41.09 45.05
C PRO A 3 -16.20 -41.44 44.71
N LYS A 4 -15.75 -42.56 45.27
CA LYS A 4 -14.46 -43.22 45.00
C LYS A 4 -14.46 -43.85 43.61
N SER A 5 -13.42 -43.63 42.81
CA SER A 5 -13.08 -44.48 41.66
C SER A 5 -12.00 -45.52 42.06
N LYS A 6 -12.15 -46.72 41.50
CA LYS A 6 -11.63 -47.99 41.98
C LYS A 6 -10.19 -48.27 41.52
N LYS A 7 -9.37 -48.78 42.44
CA LYS A 7 -8.16 -49.56 42.17
C LYS A 7 -8.51 -50.91 41.51
N GLY A 8 -7.86 -51.22 40.40
CA GLY A 8 -7.71 -52.58 39.87
C GLY A 8 -6.22 -52.83 39.61
N GLY A 9 -5.59 -53.64 40.46
CA GLY A 9 -4.20 -54.05 40.28
C GLY A 9 -4.12 -55.40 39.56
N ASN A 10 -3.09 -55.58 38.74
CA ASN A 10 -2.43 -56.89 38.62
C ASN A 10 -0.94 -56.68 38.32
N ALA A 11 -0.10 -57.33 39.12
CA ALA A 11 1.34 -57.13 39.20
C ALA A 11 2.12 -58.17 38.38
N HIS A 12 3.29 -57.80 37.85
CA HIS A 12 4.52 -58.59 38.03
C HIS A 12 5.82 -57.84 37.71
N LYS A 13 6.51 -57.43 38.80
CA LYS A 13 7.96 -57.42 39.12
C LYS A 13 9.04 -57.15 38.05
N GLY A 14 9.86 -56.13 38.32
CA GLY A 14 11.25 -56.03 37.85
C GLY A 14 12.08 -54.85 38.42
N LYS A 15 12.64 -55.02 39.64
CA LYS A 15 13.89 -54.41 40.21
C LYS A 15 14.08 -52.88 40.33
N ASN A 16 13.97 -52.44 41.59
CA ASN A 16 14.80 -51.50 42.38
C ASN A 16 15.57 -50.34 41.71
N GLY A 17 15.18 -49.12 42.10
CA GLY A 17 16.01 -47.91 42.10
C GLY A 17 15.14 -46.67 41.91
N ALA A 18 14.52 -46.16 42.98
CA ALA A 18 13.88 -44.85 42.96
C ALA A 18 14.22 -44.17 44.29
N ASP A 19 15.20 -43.27 44.24
CA ASP A 19 15.22 -42.13 45.15
C ASP A 19 13.91 -41.36 44.94
N ASP A 20 13.32 -40.85 46.02
CA ASP A 20 12.20 -39.91 45.97
C ASP A 20 12.65 -38.66 45.18
N GLU A 21 12.40 -38.63 43.87
CA GLU A 21 12.33 -37.38 43.10
C GLU A 21 11.11 -36.62 43.63
N ARG A 22 11.34 -35.66 44.54
CA ARG A 22 10.34 -34.65 44.85
C ARG A 22 10.06 -33.91 43.55
N GLU A 23 8.83 -34.00 43.05
CA GLU A 23 8.37 -33.20 41.92
C GLU A 23 8.67 -31.72 42.22
N GLU A 24 9.34 -31.04 41.29
CA GLU A 24 9.66 -29.62 41.40
C GLU A 24 8.36 -28.79 41.46
N PRO A 25 8.27 -27.78 42.34
CA PRO A 25 7.06 -26.98 42.51
C PRO A 25 6.73 -26.25 41.21
N LEU A 26 5.44 -26.22 40.83
CA LEU A 26 5.01 -25.51 39.63
C LEU A 26 5.03 -24.00 39.90
N GLN A 27 6.00 -23.31 39.29
CA GLN A 27 6.16 -21.87 39.41
C GLN A 27 5.35 -21.14 38.33
N ALA A 28 4.83 -19.97 38.65
CA ALA A 28 4.14 -19.10 37.70
C ALA A 28 4.61 -17.64 37.86
N VAL A 29 4.69 -16.93 36.74
CA VAL A 29 5.06 -15.53 36.66
C VAL A 29 3.89 -14.76 36.07
N ILE A 30 3.42 -13.76 36.80
CA ILE A 30 2.37 -12.84 36.35
C ILE A 30 3.02 -11.50 35.99
N LEU A 31 2.91 -11.12 34.72
CA LEU A 31 3.24 -9.78 34.26
C LEU A 31 2.03 -8.88 34.49
N ALA A 32 2.02 -8.16 35.63
CA ALA A 32 0.88 -7.32 36.01
C ALA A 32 0.77 -6.05 35.15
N ASP A 33 1.92 -5.56 34.69
CA ASP A 33 2.02 -4.44 33.77
C ASP A 33 2.22 -4.95 32.34
N SER A 34 1.37 -4.48 31.44
CA SER A 34 1.48 -4.78 30.02
C SER A 34 2.31 -3.74 29.27
N PHE A 35 2.65 -2.61 29.89
CA PHE A 35 3.37 -1.48 29.30
C PHE A 35 2.70 -0.91 28.03
N GLU A 36 1.38 -1.10 27.90
CA GLU A 36 0.57 -0.65 26.76
C GLU A 36 -0.25 0.58 27.14
N THR A 37 -0.37 1.57 26.24
CA THR A 37 -1.08 2.84 26.44
C THR A 37 -2.58 2.79 26.08
N ARG A 38 -3.08 1.66 25.56
CA ARG A 38 -4.43 1.48 25.00
C ARG A 38 -5.59 1.79 25.95
N PHE A 39 -5.38 1.74 27.26
CA PHE A 39 -6.37 2.05 28.28
C PHE A 39 -6.23 3.47 28.86
N ASN A 40 -5.39 4.32 28.26
CA ASN A 40 -5.38 5.74 28.58
C ASN A 40 -6.77 6.32 28.26
N PRO A 41 -7.39 7.07 29.19
CA PRO A 41 -6.77 7.75 30.34
C PRO A 41 -6.73 6.96 31.67
N PHE A 42 -7.39 5.81 31.80
CA PHE A 42 -7.53 5.11 33.09
C PHE A 42 -6.20 4.60 33.66
N THR A 43 -5.32 4.11 32.78
CA THR A 43 -4.02 3.54 33.17
C THR A 43 -3.00 4.55 33.67
N LEU A 44 -3.29 5.86 33.60
CA LEU A 44 -2.47 6.90 34.21
C LEU A 44 -2.59 6.94 35.73
N GLU A 45 -3.69 6.44 36.28
CA GLU A 45 -4.00 6.57 37.71
C GLU A 45 -3.97 5.23 38.44
N ARG A 46 -4.45 4.18 37.76
CA ARG A 46 -4.50 2.82 38.29
C ARG A 46 -3.94 1.84 37.26
N PRO A 47 -3.20 0.81 37.69
CA PRO A 47 -2.67 -0.19 36.76
C PRO A 47 -3.78 -1.05 36.15
N ARG A 48 -3.56 -1.55 34.94
CA ARG A 48 -4.57 -2.30 34.17
C ARG A 48 -5.10 -3.53 34.91
N CYS A 49 -4.23 -4.26 35.60
CA CYS A 49 -4.59 -5.45 36.37
C CYS A 49 -5.61 -5.20 37.49
N LEU A 50 -5.75 -3.95 37.95
CA LEU A 50 -6.71 -3.56 38.98
C LEU A 50 -8.01 -2.96 38.43
N LEU A 51 -8.14 -2.82 37.10
CA LEU A 51 -9.39 -2.35 36.51
C LEU A 51 -10.51 -3.37 36.77
N PRO A 52 -11.71 -2.93 37.17
CA PRO A 52 -12.78 -3.84 37.52
C PRO A 52 -13.44 -4.40 36.25
N LEU A 53 -13.55 -5.72 36.13
CA LEU A 53 -14.33 -6.44 35.13
C LEU A 53 -15.52 -7.11 35.83
N ALA A 54 -16.74 -6.66 35.52
CA ALA A 54 -17.95 -7.04 36.27
C ALA A 54 -17.78 -6.85 37.79
N ASN A 55 -17.28 -5.67 38.20
CA ASN A 55 -17.00 -5.26 39.58
C ASN A 55 -16.00 -6.13 40.35
N THR A 56 -15.17 -6.90 39.64
CA THR A 56 -14.06 -7.67 40.20
C THR A 56 -12.77 -7.26 39.49
N PRO A 57 -11.68 -6.91 40.20
CA PRO A 57 -10.40 -6.59 39.56
C PRO A 57 -9.91 -7.71 38.63
N LEU A 58 -9.31 -7.35 37.50
CA LEU A 58 -8.85 -8.32 36.48
C LEU A 58 -7.87 -9.36 37.02
N ILE A 59 -6.97 -8.96 37.93
CA ILE A 59 -5.96 -9.84 38.50
C ILE A 59 -6.53 -11.05 39.25
N GLU A 60 -7.73 -10.93 39.82
CA GLU A 60 -8.40 -12.02 40.54
C GLU A 60 -8.78 -13.17 39.61
N TYR A 61 -9.17 -12.86 38.36
CA TYR A 61 -9.44 -13.90 37.36
C TYR A 61 -8.17 -14.67 37.00
N THR A 62 -7.02 -13.99 36.90
CA THR A 62 -5.72 -14.64 36.67
C THR A 62 -5.30 -15.49 37.87
N PHE A 63 -5.50 -15.03 39.11
CA PHE A 63 -5.17 -15.82 40.29
C PHE A 63 -6.02 -17.09 40.40
N GLU A 64 -7.32 -17.02 40.14
CA GLU A 64 -8.18 -18.21 40.11
C GLU A 64 -7.78 -19.19 39.01
N LEU A 65 -7.34 -18.69 37.84
CA LEU A 65 -6.79 -19.54 36.78
C LEU A 65 -5.55 -20.31 37.28
N LEU A 66 -4.60 -19.64 37.92
CA LEU A 66 -3.37 -20.26 38.41
C LEU A 66 -3.62 -21.22 39.59
N ALA A 67 -4.55 -20.87 40.47
CA ALA A 67 -5.01 -21.76 41.54
C ALA A 67 -5.61 -23.05 40.97
N ASN A 68 -6.44 -22.94 39.93
CA ASN A 68 -7.00 -24.10 39.23
C ASN A 68 -5.96 -24.89 38.42
N ALA A 69 -4.89 -24.24 37.98
CA ALA A 69 -3.77 -24.91 37.31
C ALA A 69 -2.85 -25.67 38.27
N GLY A 70 -2.98 -25.46 39.59
CA GLY A 70 -2.14 -26.10 40.61
C GLY A 70 -0.76 -25.46 40.75
N ALA A 71 -0.62 -24.15 40.47
CA ALA A 71 0.62 -23.43 40.77
C ALA A 71 0.87 -23.42 42.29
N GLU A 72 2.13 -23.55 42.71
CA GLU A 72 2.53 -23.54 44.13
C GLU A 72 3.24 -22.22 44.51
N GLU A 73 3.99 -21.64 43.57
CA GLU A 73 4.70 -20.38 43.74
C GLU A 73 4.32 -19.41 42.62
N VAL A 74 3.94 -18.18 42.98
CA VAL A 74 3.54 -17.15 42.02
C VAL A 74 4.35 -15.87 42.25
N PHE A 75 5.02 -15.41 41.20
CA PHE A 75 5.77 -14.16 41.19
C PHE A 75 4.99 -13.09 40.42
N LEU A 76 4.59 -12.02 41.09
CA LEU A 76 3.89 -10.89 40.47
C LEU A 76 4.87 -9.76 40.15
N TYR A 77 5.04 -9.47 38.86
CA TYR A 77 5.87 -8.38 38.37
C TYR A 77 5.07 -7.10 38.20
N CYS A 78 5.44 -6.05 38.94
CA CYS A 78 4.81 -4.74 38.84
C CYS A 78 5.86 -3.64 38.60
N GLY A 79 5.70 -2.92 37.49
CA GLY A 79 6.47 -1.72 37.16
C GLY A 79 5.75 -0.45 37.62
N ASN A 80 4.59 -0.17 37.04
CA ASN A 80 3.81 1.03 37.35
C ASN A 80 2.85 0.85 38.54
N HIS A 81 2.65 1.93 39.31
CA HIS A 81 1.73 2.00 40.47
C HIS A 81 1.87 0.85 41.49
N THR A 82 3.08 0.36 41.71
CA THR A 82 3.36 -0.82 42.55
C THR A 82 2.82 -0.70 43.98
N ASP A 83 2.81 0.50 44.56
CA ASP A 83 2.27 0.74 45.90
C ASP A 83 0.77 0.41 45.99
N GLN A 84 -0.02 0.73 44.94
CA GLN A 84 -1.46 0.44 44.91
C GLN A 84 -1.72 -1.06 44.78
N VAL A 85 -0.91 -1.76 43.98
CA VAL A 85 -1.01 -3.22 43.84
C VAL A 85 -0.67 -3.89 45.16
N GLU A 86 0.40 -3.44 45.84
CA GLU A 86 0.77 -3.98 47.14
C GLU A 86 -0.31 -3.74 48.21
N GLU A 87 -0.91 -2.56 48.25
CA GLU A 87 -2.02 -2.24 49.15
C GLU A 87 -3.22 -3.15 48.89
N TYR A 88 -3.58 -3.36 47.63
CA TYR A 88 -4.64 -4.29 47.25
C TYR A 88 -4.33 -5.73 47.71
N LEU A 89 -3.12 -6.23 47.42
CA LEU A 89 -2.71 -7.59 47.77
C LEU A 89 -2.71 -7.85 49.28
N LYS A 90 -2.34 -6.88 50.11
CA LYS A 90 -2.41 -6.99 51.59
C LYS A 90 -3.82 -7.30 52.08
N THR A 91 -4.83 -6.78 51.40
CA THR A 91 -6.25 -7.04 51.73
C THR A 91 -6.80 -8.32 51.08
N SER A 92 -6.14 -8.80 50.02
CA SER A 92 -6.61 -9.93 49.23
C SER A 92 -6.51 -11.28 49.99
N LYS A 93 -7.26 -12.26 49.51
CA LYS A 93 -7.29 -13.62 50.09
C LYS A 93 -6.03 -14.43 49.79
N TRP A 94 -5.26 -14.05 48.77
CA TRP A 94 -4.09 -14.79 48.28
C TRP A 94 -2.83 -14.61 49.14
N MET A 95 -2.78 -13.57 49.98
CA MET A 95 -1.69 -13.37 50.96
C MET A 95 -1.91 -14.12 52.28
N LYS A 96 -3.06 -14.80 52.43
CA LYS A 96 -3.39 -15.56 53.65
C LYS A 96 -2.82 -16.97 53.55
N ASP A 97 -2.48 -17.57 54.69
CA ASP A 97 -1.97 -18.97 54.77
C ASP A 97 -2.94 -20.03 54.22
N THR A 98 -4.20 -19.67 53.96
CA THR A 98 -5.22 -20.53 53.33
C THR A 98 -5.11 -20.57 51.80
N SER A 99 -4.24 -19.77 51.19
CA SER A 99 -4.02 -19.70 49.74
C SER A 99 -3.44 -21.02 49.21
N PRO A 100 -3.80 -21.46 47.99
CA PRO A 100 -3.20 -22.64 47.36
C PRO A 100 -1.74 -22.44 46.94
N PHE A 101 -1.29 -21.19 46.78
CA PHE A 101 0.08 -20.84 46.39
C PHE A 101 0.65 -19.72 47.27
N SER A 102 1.99 -19.64 47.34
CA SER A 102 2.70 -18.49 47.89
C SER A 102 2.87 -17.41 46.83
N LEU A 103 2.44 -16.18 47.15
CA LEU A 103 2.54 -15.02 46.26
C LEU A 103 3.67 -14.09 46.70
N GLU A 104 4.60 -13.81 45.79
CA GLU A 104 5.68 -12.84 45.99
C GLU A 104 5.55 -11.67 45.01
N LEU A 105 5.53 -10.44 45.53
CA LEU A 105 5.51 -9.21 44.72
C LEU A 105 6.94 -8.77 44.42
N ILE A 106 7.29 -8.69 43.14
CA ILE A 106 8.58 -8.19 42.68
C ILE A 106 8.39 -6.76 42.18
N ARG A 107 8.98 -5.81 42.92
CA ARG A 107 9.06 -4.42 42.49
C ARG A 107 10.09 -4.31 41.38
N SER A 108 9.69 -3.75 40.25
CA SER A 108 10.58 -3.56 39.11
C SER A 108 10.51 -2.13 38.59
N THR A 109 11.61 -1.69 37.98
CA THR A 109 11.70 -0.45 37.20
C THR A 109 11.63 -0.72 35.69
N SER A 110 11.30 -1.95 35.30
CA SER A 110 11.16 -2.34 33.90
C SER A 110 10.14 -1.46 33.19
N LYS A 111 10.48 -1.07 31.95
CA LYS A 111 9.59 -0.30 31.07
C LYS A 111 8.99 -1.17 29.96
N SER A 112 9.46 -2.41 29.82
CA SER A 112 9.01 -3.39 28.84
C SER A 112 8.92 -4.78 29.44
N ILE A 113 8.23 -5.68 28.74
CA ILE A 113 8.15 -7.09 29.11
C ILE A 113 9.53 -7.75 28.97
N GLY A 114 10.29 -7.40 27.93
CA GLY A 114 11.66 -7.89 27.76
C GLY A 114 12.55 -7.57 28.94
N ASP A 115 12.49 -6.34 29.48
CA ASP A 115 13.23 -5.97 30.68
C ASP A 115 12.80 -6.77 31.91
N ALA A 116 11.49 -7.02 32.06
CA ALA A 116 10.97 -7.84 33.16
C ALA A 116 11.48 -9.29 33.09
N MET A 117 11.54 -9.88 31.89
CA MET A 117 12.07 -11.23 31.70
C MET A 117 13.58 -11.30 31.95
N ARG A 118 14.34 -10.27 31.55
CA ARG A 118 15.79 -10.15 31.85
C ARG A 118 16.08 -9.99 33.33
N ASP A 119 15.33 -9.14 34.02
CA ASP A 119 15.47 -8.94 35.47
C ASP A 119 15.07 -10.22 36.24
N LEU A 120 14.11 -10.99 35.72
CA LEU A 120 13.76 -12.31 36.25
C LEU A 120 14.91 -13.33 36.10
N ASP A 121 15.57 -13.36 34.94
CA ASP A 121 16.75 -14.20 34.68
C ASP A 121 17.91 -13.86 35.63
N GLN A 122 18.22 -12.57 35.78
CA GLN A 122 19.28 -12.08 36.66
C GLN A 122 19.05 -12.44 38.13
N LYS A 123 17.79 -12.52 38.58
CA LYS A 123 17.45 -12.91 39.95
C LYS A 123 17.52 -14.42 40.16
N GLY A 124 17.49 -15.23 39.10
CA GLY A 124 17.62 -16.69 39.17
C GLY A 124 16.53 -17.37 40.02
N LEU A 125 15.32 -16.82 40.03
CA LEU A 125 14.20 -17.32 40.86
C LEU A 125 13.54 -18.57 40.29
N ILE A 126 13.65 -18.77 38.97
CA ILE A 126 13.00 -19.87 38.25
C ILE A 126 13.94 -21.07 38.20
N THR A 127 13.45 -22.22 38.63
CA THR A 127 14.22 -23.47 38.72
C THR A 127 13.84 -24.49 37.64
N GLY A 128 12.56 -24.53 37.26
CA GLY A 128 12.00 -25.50 36.32
C GLY A 128 11.07 -24.88 35.29
N ASP A 129 10.18 -25.70 34.72
CA ASP A 129 9.14 -25.23 33.80
C ASP A 129 8.16 -24.32 34.56
N PHE A 130 7.87 -23.16 33.99
CA PHE A 130 7.00 -22.16 34.63
C PHE A 130 5.93 -21.65 33.67
N ILE A 131 4.83 -21.15 34.23
CA ILE A 131 3.76 -20.53 33.45
C ILE A 131 3.97 -19.02 33.44
N CYS A 132 4.08 -18.42 32.26
CA CYS A 132 4.09 -16.97 32.07
C CYS A 132 2.69 -16.51 31.64
N VAL A 133 2.08 -15.63 32.42
CA VAL A 133 0.72 -15.11 32.17
C VAL A 133 0.68 -13.60 32.40
N TYR A 134 -0.23 -12.91 31.72
CA TYR A 134 -0.51 -11.52 32.02
C TYR A 134 -1.54 -11.37 33.16
N GLY A 135 -1.47 -10.26 33.89
CA GLY A 135 -2.40 -9.93 34.98
C GLY A 135 -3.84 -9.60 34.55
N ASP A 136 -4.20 -9.80 33.28
CA ASP A 136 -5.46 -9.41 32.66
C ASP A 136 -6.10 -10.53 31.81
N VAL A 137 -5.83 -11.78 32.17
CA VAL A 137 -6.33 -12.98 31.48
C VAL A 137 -7.55 -13.52 32.22
N VAL A 138 -8.60 -13.83 31.45
CA VAL A 138 -9.80 -14.50 31.98
C VAL A 138 -9.91 -15.86 31.30
N ALA A 139 -9.72 -16.93 32.08
CA ALA A 139 -9.82 -18.28 31.58
C ALA A 139 -10.34 -19.28 32.62
N ASN A 140 -11.07 -20.31 32.16
CA ASN A 140 -11.60 -21.40 32.99
C ASN A 140 -11.11 -22.78 32.51
N VAL A 141 -9.97 -22.81 31.82
CA VAL A 141 -9.44 -24.00 31.13
C VAL A 141 -8.42 -24.73 32.02
N PRO A 142 -8.45 -26.07 32.08
CA PRO A 142 -7.47 -26.83 32.83
C PRO A 142 -6.12 -26.86 32.09
N LEU A 143 -5.06 -26.34 32.71
CA LEU A 143 -3.71 -26.27 32.11
C LEU A 143 -2.90 -27.57 32.29
N GLU A 144 -3.39 -28.53 33.09
CA GLU A 144 -2.70 -29.80 33.37
C GLU A 144 -2.34 -30.58 32.10
N ALA A 145 -3.26 -30.63 31.12
CA ALA A 145 -3.04 -31.32 29.85
C ALA A 145 -1.95 -30.64 29.00
N ALA A 146 -1.91 -29.31 29.01
CA ALA A 146 -0.91 -28.53 28.29
C ALA A 146 0.48 -28.70 28.93
N LEU A 147 0.56 -28.70 30.26
CA LEU A 147 1.80 -28.96 31.02
C LEU A 147 2.33 -30.37 30.80
N ALA A 148 1.47 -31.38 30.86
CA ALA A 148 1.85 -32.77 30.61
C ALA A 148 2.37 -32.95 29.17
N ALA A 149 1.72 -32.31 28.19
CA ALA A 149 2.16 -32.35 26.80
C ALA A 149 3.49 -31.61 26.59
N HIS A 150 3.71 -30.48 27.28
CA HIS A 150 4.97 -29.74 27.26
C HIS A 150 6.12 -30.57 27.82
N ARG A 151 5.95 -31.12 29.03
CA ARG A 151 6.95 -31.97 29.70
C ARG A 151 7.29 -33.21 28.87
N ALA A 152 6.29 -33.89 28.30
CA ALA A 152 6.49 -35.06 27.45
C ALA A 152 7.24 -34.74 26.14
N ARG A 153 7.07 -33.53 25.59
CA ARG A 153 7.87 -33.05 24.44
C ARG A 153 9.30 -32.74 24.87
N ARG A 154 9.48 -32.03 25.98
CA ARG A 154 10.79 -31.64 26.53
C ARG A 154 11.67 -32.84 26.86
N GLU A 155 11.07 -33.93 27.35
CA GLU A 155 11.78 -35.18 27.62
C GLU A 155 12.37 -35.80 26.33
N LYS A 156 11.69 -35.65 25.19
CA LYS A 156 12.15 -36.15 23.88
C LYS A 156 13.08 -35.17 23.19
N ASP A 157 12.74 -33.90 23.23
CA ASP A 157 13.46 -32.80 22.60
C ASP A 157 13.67 -31.66 23.60
N LYS A 158 14.93 -31.50 24.04
CA LYS A 158 15.31 -30.44 24.98
C LYS A 158 15.21 -29.04 24.36
N LYS A 159 15.08 -28.94 23.03
CA LYS A 159 14.97 -27.66 22.31
C LYS A 159 13.54 -27.12 22.27
N ALA A 160 12.55 -27.87 22.78
CA ALA A 160 11.20 -27.38 22.98
C ALA A 160 11.15 -26.42 24.18
N ILE A 161 11.27 -25.12 23.91
CA ILE A 161 11.41 -24.10 24.97
C ILE A 161 10.08 -23.49 25.42
N MET A 162 9.06 -23.49 24.56
CA MET A 162 7.81 -22.80 24.85
C MET A 162 6.61 -23.55 24.27
N THR A 163 5.50 -23.56 25.01
CA THR A 163 4.20 -24.02 24.54
C THR A 163 3.15 -22.94 24.76
N MET A 164 2.64 -22.40 23.66
CA MET A 164 1.62 -21.36 23.63
C MET A 164 0.22 -21.96 23.74
N VAL A 165 -0.59 -21.48 24.67
CA VAL A 165 -1.99 -21.91 24.79
C VAL A 165 -2.87 -20.96 23.96
N LEU A 166 -3.49 -21.52 22.93
CA LEU A 166 -4.36 -20.79 22.00
C LEU A 166 -5.77 -21.35 22.11
N ARG A 167 -6.78 -20.52 21.81
CA ARG A 167 -8.18 -20.95 21.80
C ARG A 167 -8.76 -20.85 20.41
N GLU A 168 -9.47 -21.88 19.99
CA GLU A 168 -10.23 -21.87 18.75
C GLU A 168 -11.46 -20.97 18.87
N ALA A 169 -11.58 -19.98 17.98
CA ALA A 169 -12.75 -19.13 17.87
C ALA A 169 -12.93 -18.63 16.42
N GLY A 170 -14.13 -18.78 15.86
CA GLY A 170 -14.40 -18.38 14.48
C GLY A 170 -13.99 -16.93 14.16
N ASP A 171 -13.77 -16.64 12.89
CA ASP A 171 -13.14 -15.40 12.41
C ASP A 171 -13.89 -14.12 12.84
N LEU A 172 -15.21 -14.20 12.95
CA LEU A 172 -16.10 -13.11 13.40
C LEU A 172 -16.27 -13.04 14.93
N HIS A 173 -15.42 -13.70 15.72
CA HIS A 173 -15.55 -13.66 17.18
C HIS A 173 -15.33 -12.23 17.70
N ARG A 174 -16.28 -11.72 18.49
CA ARG A 174 -16.33 -10.36 19.07
C ARG A 174 -15.05 -9.86 19.77
N THR A 175 -14.21 -10.76 20.28
CA THR A 175 -12.93 -10.41 20.93
C THR A 175 -11.80 -10.17 19.94
N LYS A 176 -11.93 -10.65 18.69
CA LYS A 176 -11.01 -10.35 17.61
C LYS A 176 -11.32 -8.97 17.04
N VAL A 177 -10.26 -8.28 16.67
CA VAL A 177 -10.32 -6.94 16.11
C VAL A 177 -10.01 -7.05 14.63
N GLU A 178 -10.88 -6.50 13.78
CA GLU A 178 -10.85 -6.72 12.32
C GLU A 178 -9.57 -6.24 11.62
N HIS A 179 -8.95 -5.19 12.17
CA HIS A 179 -7.69 -4.61 11.70
C HIS A 179 -6.43 -5.22 12.35
N MET A 180 -6.58 -6.12 13.33
CA MET A 180 -5.46 -6.77 14.01
C MET A 180 -5.63 -8.29 13.94
N ARG A 181 -5.21 -8.85 12.81
CA ARG A 181 -5.32 -10.28 12.52
C ARG A 181 -4.01 -10.96 12.83
N SER A 182 -4.05 -11.91 13.75
CA SER A 182 -2.91 -12.77 14.06
C SER A 182 -3.04 -14.07 13.29
N CYS A 183 -2.08 -14.36 12.43
CA CYS A 183 -2.02 -15.60 11.68
C CYS A 183 -0.99 -16.54 12.30
N PHE A 184 -1.43 -17.74 12.67
CA PHE A 184 -0.56 -18.80 13.17
C PHE A 184 -0.39 -19.87 12.11
N VAL A 185 0.86 -20.17 11.76
CA VAL A 185 1.20 -21.26 10.86
C VAL A 185 1.77 -22.40 11.70
N VAL A 186 1.05 -23.53 11.75
CA VAL A 186 1.31 -24.63 12.67
C VAL A 186 1.47 -25.94 11.90
N ASP A 187 2.49 -26.72 12.24
CA ASP A 187 2.62 -28.10 11.74
C ASP A 187 1.52 -28.99 12.35
N ALA A 188 0.70 -29.62 11.50
CA ALA A 188 -0.44 -30.42 11.90
C ALA A 188 -0.05 -31.60 12.82
N SER A 189 1.12 -32.19 12.59
CA SER A 189 1.59 -33.42 13.21
C SER A 189 2.29 -33.19 14.55
N THR A 190 3.20 -32.21 14.60
CA THR A 190 3.99 -31.89 15.79
C THR A 190 3.38 -30.80 16.65
N LYS A 191 2.36 -30.10 16.13
CA LYS A 191 1.77 -28.88 16.70
C LYS A 191 2.82 -27.79 16.97
N ARG A 192 3.93 -27.81 16.22
CA ARG A 192 4.98 -26.77 16.24
C ARG A 192 4.46 -25.51 15.54
N CYS A 193 4.64 -24.34 16.15
CA CYS A 193 4.46 -23.07 15.46
C CYS A 193 5.69 -22.86 14.57
N VAL A 194 5.49 -22.69 13.28
CA VAL A 194 6.58 -22.55 12.30
C VAL A 194 6.71 -21.14 11.78
N HIS A 195 5.59 -20.40 11.72
CA HIS A 195 5.58 -18.99 11.34
C HIS A 195 4.45 -18.27 12.08
N TYR A 196 4.68 -17.00 12.42
CA TYR A 196 3.72 -16.13 13.07
C TYR A 196 3.83 -14.73 12.49
N GLU A 197 2.70 -14.20 12.02
CA GLU A 197 2.61 -12.82 11.55
C GLU A 197 1.35 -12.16 12.12
N GLN A 198 1.45 -10.86 12.40
CA GLN A 198 0.34 -10.05 12.88
C GLN A 198 0.11 -8.89 11.91
N VAL A 199 -0.92 -9.01 11.07
CA VAL A 199 -1.28 -8.03 10.05
C VAL A 199 -1.96 -6.83 10.73
N ARG A 200 -1.45 -5.63 10.47
CA ARG A 200 -1.86 -4.38 11.14
C ARG A 200 -2.48 -3.31 10.23
N ARG A 201 -2.36 -3.43 8.91
CA ARG A 201 -2.63 -2.32 7.99
C ARG A 201 -3.97 -2.49 7.27
N PRO A 202 -4.91 -1.54 7.38
CA PRO A 202 -6.14 -1.52 6.59
C PRO A 202 -5.90 -1.33 5.08
N ASN A 203 -4.76 -0.73 4.70
CA ASN A 203 -4.49 -0.25 3.33
C ASN A 203 -3.53 -1.13 2.51
N GLU A 204 -2.81 -2.06 3.13
CA GLU A 204 -2.05 -3.08 2.41
C GLU A 204 -2.92 -4.34 2.36
N GLY A 205 -3.11 -4.92 1.17
CA GLY A 205 -3.97 -6.09 0.99
C GLY A 205 -3.61 -7.26 1.93
N PRO A 206 -4.50 -8.26 2.11
CA PRO A 206 -4.30 -9.37 3.04
C PRO A 206 -3.28 -10.38 2.49
N ARG A 207 -2.01 -9.99 2.44
CA ARG A 207 -0.90 -10.86 2.06
C ARG A 207 -0.19 -11.34 3.31
N LEU A 208 0.09 -12.64 3.35
CA LEU A 208 0.86 -13.31 4.39
C LEU A 208 2.13 -13.83 3.72
N ASP A 209 3.30 -13.44 4.22
CA ASP A 209 4.58 -13.83 3.62
C ASP A 209 5.21 -14.98 4.40
N ILE A 210 5.03 -16.20 3.90
CA ILE A 210 5.57 -17.42 4.52
C ILE A 210 6.89 -17.78 3.82
N PRO A 211 8.03 -17.82 4.54
CA PRO A 211 9.30 -18.26 3.97
C PRO A 211 9.24 -19.68 3.40
N GLU A 212 9.86 -19.92 2.23
CA GLU A 212 9.84 -21.21 1.54
C GLU A 212 10.50 -22.32 2.38
N GLU A 213 11.52 -21.96 3.16
CA GLU A 213 12.29 -22.89 3.99
C GLU A 213 11.37 -23.63 4.98
N VAL A 214 10.40 -22.91 5.55
CA VAL A 214 9.42 -23.44 6.50
C VAL A 214 8.54 -24.52 5.87
N LEU A 215 8.20 -24.38 4.59
CA LEU A 215 7.38 -25.33 3.84
C LEU A 215 8.17 -26.59 3.44
N SER A 216 9.49 -26.48 3.33
CA SER A 216 10.35 -27.60 2.94
C SER A 216 10.58 -28.63 4.06
N GLU A 217 10.55 -28.19 5.33
CA GLU A 217 10.77 -29.06 6.50
C GLU A 217 9.51 -29.81 6.95
N SER A 218 8.33 -29.25 6.70
CA SER A 218 7.06 -29.73 7.26
C SER A 218 6.26 -30.53 6.22
N VAL A 219 5.73 -31.70 6.62
CA VAL A 219 4.92 -32.54 5.72
C VAL A 219 3.51 -31.96 5.52
N GLU A 220 2.94 -31.37 6.57
CA GLU A 220 1.59 -30.80 6.57
C GLU A 220 1.56 -29.56 7.46
N VAL A 221 1.11 -28.45 6.89
CA VAL A 221 1.06 -27.14 7.55
C VAL A 221 -0.37 -26.64 7.56
N GLU A 222 -0.85 -26.25 8.74
CA GLU A 222 -2.14 -25.60 8.96
C GLU A 222 -1.92 -24.09 9.13
N ILE A 223 -2.56 -23.28 8.28
CA ILE A 223 -2.63 -21.82 8.43
C ILE A 223 -3.93 -21.49 9.14
N ARG A 224 -3.85 -20.88 10.33
CA ARG A 224 -4.96 -20.72 11.27
C ARG A 224 -5.11 -19.25 11.69
N GLU A 225 -6.14 -18.58 11.16
CA GLU A 225 -6.58 -17.24 11.59
C GLU A 225 -7.67 -17.32 12.67
N ASP A 226 -8.28 -18.49 12.85
CA ASP A 226 -9.33 -18.78 13.81
C ASP A 226 -8.83 -18.86 15.27
N LEU A 227 -7.52 -18.71 15.53
CA LEU A 227 -6.99 -18.79 16.90
C LEU A 227 -7.02 -17.45 17.64
N ILE A 228 -7.41 -17.48 18.91
CA ILE A 228 -7.26 -16.37 19.87
C ILE A 228 -6.01 -16.62 20.71
N ASP A 229 -5.10 -15.65 20.70
CA ASP A 229 -3.98 -15.61 21.63
C ASP A 229 -4.47 -15.27 23.04
N CYS A 230 -4.34 -16.24 23.94
CA CYS A 230 -4.79 -16.11 25.33
C CYS A 230 -3.77 -15.43 26.23
N GLY A 231 -2.51 -15.28 25.78
CA GLY A 231 -1.41 -14.76 26.60
C GLY A 231 -1.05 -15.67 27.78
N ILE A 232 -1.21 -16.98 27.62
CA ILE A 232 -0.78 -18.01 28.57
C ILE A 232 0.28 -18.85 27.88
N ASP A 233 1.53 -18.75 28.36
CA ASP A 233 2.67 -19.44 27.79
C ASP A 233 3.33 -20.34 28.85
N ILE A 234 3.57 -21.60 28.52
CA ILE A 234 4.35 -22.51 29.35
C ILE A 234 5.78 -22.47 28.83
N CYS A 235 6.71 -22.03 29.66
CA CYS A 235 8.08 -21.73 29.28
C CYS A 235 9.08 -22.56 30.08
N THR A 236 10.22 -22.85 29.45
CA THR A 236 11.41 -23.33 30.14
C THR A 236 12.30 -22.15 30.56
N PRO A 237 13.23 -22.33 31.51
CA PRO A 237 14.19 -21.29 31.88
C PRO A 237 15.07 -20.80 30.71
N GLU A 238 15.25 -21.62 29.67
CA GLU A 238 15.98 -21.25 28.45
C GLU A 238 15.37 -20.02 27.77
N VAL A 239 14.05 -19.84 27.86
CA VAL A 239 13.37 -18.64 27.34
C VAL A 239 13.97 -17.38 27.96
N LEU A 240 14.22 -17.38 29.28
CA LEU A 240 14.77 -16.24 30.00
C LEU A 240 16.19 -15.90 29.53
N ALA A 241 17.03 -16.91 29.33
CA ALA A 241 18.37 -16.74 28.77
C ALA A 241 18.33 -16.09 27.38
N GLN A 242 17.37 -16.51 26.53
CA GLN A 242 17.21 -15.92 25.20
C GLN A 242 16.79 -14.44 25.23
N TRP A 243 15.99 -14.03 26.23
CA TRP A 243 15.66 -12.61 26.45
C TRP A 243 16.86 -11.78 26.96
N SER A 244 17.76 -12.41 27.73
CA SER A 244 19.01 -11.81 28.20
C SER A 244 20.04 -11.63 27.09
N ASP A 245 20.16 -12.61 26.19
CA ASP A 245 21.09 -12.55 25.06
C ASP A 245 20.63 -11.58 23.96
N ASN A 246 19.31 -11.53 23.67
CA ASN A 246 18.74 -10.70 22.61
C ASN A 246 18.00 -9.49 23.19
N PHE A 247 18.74 -8.42 23.47
CA PHE A 247 18.20 -7.24 24.17
C PHE A 247 17.14 -6.46 23.37
N ASP A 248 17.16 -6.57 22.04
CA ASP A 248 16.24 -5.89 21.11
C ASP A 248 14.79 -6.38 21.23
N TRP A 249 14.58 -7.58 21.79
CA TRP A 249 13.24 -8.09 21.99
C TRP A 249 12.57 -7.36 23.16
N GLN A 250 11.45 -6.70 22.86
CA GLN A 250 10.63 -5.98 23.85
C GLN A 250 9.25 -6.63 24.06
N MET A 251 8.66 -7.20 23.00
CA MET A 251 7.32 -7.80 23.01
C MET A 251 7.36 -9.32 22.77
N PRO A 252 6.58 -10.14 23.50
CA PRO A 252 6.65 -11.59 23.38
C PRO A 252 6.27 -12.19 22.03
N ARG A 253 5.34 -11.57 21.28
CA ARG A 253 4.89 -12.08 19.97
C ARG A 253 5.66 -11.46 18.80
N ARG A 254 5.60 -10.14 18.62
CA ARG A 254 6.27 -9.41 17.51
C ARG A 254 7.79 -9.39 17.61
N GLY A 255 8.34 -9.47 18.82
CA GLY A 255 9.79 -9.51 19.05
C GLY A 255 10.27 -10.95 19.18
N PHE A 256 10.01 -11.55 20.36
CA PHE A 256 10.55 -12.85 20.72
C PHE A 256 10.07 -13.99 19.80
N LEU A 257 8.76 -14.23 19.65
CA LEU A 257 8.27 -15.34 18.82
C LEU A 257 8.66 -15.16 17.35
N TYR A 258 8.47 -13.98 16.78
CA TYR A 258 8.84 -13.71 15.39
C TYR A 258 10.35 -13.87 15.15
N GLY A 259 11.20 -13.27 16.00
CA GLY A 259 12.65 -13.38 15.91
C GLY A 259 13.14 -14.82 16.06
N LEU A 260 12.60 -15.56 17.03
CA LEU A 260 12.95 -16.96 17.27
C LEU A 260 12.60 -17.87 16.09
N LEU A 261 11.45 -17.62 15.43
CA LEU A 261 11.03 -18.39 14.26
C LEU A 261 11.84 -18.01 13.01
N LYS A 262 12.20 -16.73 12.86
CA LYS A 262 13.02 -16.24 11.75
C LYS A 262 14.48 -16.74 11.83
N ASP A 263 15.06 -16.73 13.02
CA ASP A 263 16.45 -17.14 13.27
C ASP A 263 16.57 -18.63 13.66
N TYR A 264 15.59 -19.46 13.27
CA TYR A 264 15.53 -20.87 13.62
C TYR A 264 16.78 -21.65 13.19
N GLU A 265 17.40 -21.29 12.05
CA GLU A 265 18.64 -21.94 11.58
C GLU A 265 19.78 -21.86 12.59
N THR A 266 19.88 -20.74 13.31
CA THR A 266 20.98 -20.46 14.24
C THR A 266 20.68 -21.01 15.63
N MET A 267 19.47 -20.77 16.15
CA MET A 267 19.13 -21.13 17.53
C MET A 267 18.63 -22.58 17.66
N GLN A 268 17.99 -23.11 16.62
CA GLN A 268 17.38 -24.45 16.59
C GLN A 268 16.42 -24.73 17.77
N LEU A 269 15.79 -23.69 18.32
CA LEU A 269 14.81 -23.79 19.40
C LEU A 269 13.40 -23.85 18.80
N THR A 270 12.52 -24.63 19.43
CA THR A 270 11.17 -24.88 18.91
C THR A 270 10.09 -24.36 19.86
N VAL A 271 9.05 -23.78 19.26
CA VAL A 271 7.84 -23.32 19.95
C VAL A 271 6.67 -24.19 19.51
N HIS A 272 5.90 -24.69 20.46
CA HIS A 272 4.72 -25.51 20.20
C HIS A 272 3.45 -24.77 20.57
N THR A 273 2.32 -25.23 20.03
CA THR A 273 0.98 -24.72 20.32
C THR A 273 0.15 -25.80 21.01
N HIS A 274 -0.73 -25.38 21.91
CA HIS A 274 -1.79 -26.18 22.49
C HIS A 274 -3.11 -25.48 22.23
N ILE A 275 -3.88 -26.02 21.27
CA ILE A 275 -5.13 -25.42 20.82
C ILE A 275 -6.29 -25.99 21.65
N LEU A 276 -7.00 -25.09 22.32
CA LEU A 276 -8.18 -25.40 23.14
C LEU A 276 -9.45 -25.28 22.29
N THR A 277 -10.17 -26.39 22.17
CA THR A 277 -11.49 -26.46 21.52
C THR A 277 -12.63 -26.29 22.51
N GLU A 278 -12.41 -26.64 23.78
CA GLU A 278 -13.38 -26.53 24.86
C GLU A 278 -12.89 -25.59 25.96
N GLY A 279 -13.83 -24.89 26.59
CA GLY A 279 -13.56 -23.88 27.61
C GLY A 279 -13.36 -22.48 27.05
N TYR A 280 -13.15 -21.54 27.96
CA TYR A 280 -13.00 -20.12 27.69
C TYR A 280 -11.63 -19.67 28.16
N ALA A 281 -10.92 -18.99 27.27
CA ALA A 281 -9.70 -18.26 27.57
C ALA A 281 -9.66 -17.04 26.64
N ALA A 282 -9.37 -15.86 27.20
CA ALA A 282 -9.20 -14.62 26.47
C ALA A 282 -8.44 -13.60 27.33
N ARG A 283 -7.72 -12.68 26.67
CA ARG A 283 -6.99 -11.58 27.32
C ARG A 283 -7.64 -10.24 27.03
N VAL A 284 -7.68 -9.37 28.03
CA VAL A 284 -8.18 -8.00 27.90
C VAL A 284 -7.09 -7.07 27.32
N LYS A 285 -6.88 -7.15 25.99
CA LYS A 285 -5.85 -6.33 25.30
C LYS A 285 -6.33 -4.94 24.90
N SER A 286 -7.61 -4.82 24.52
CA SER A 286 -8.22 -3.58 24.03
C SER A 286 -9.54 -3.28 24.74
N LEU A 287 -10.06 -2.07 24.59
CA LEU A 287 -11.36 -1.66 25.14
C LEU A 287 -12.51 -2.51 24.57
N ARG A 288 -12.43 -2.89 23.28
CA ARG A 288 -13.37 -3.83 22.65
C ARG A 288 -13.27 -5.22 23.27
N ALA A 289 -12.05 -5.71 23.51
CA ALA A 289 -11.87 -6.98 24.20
C ALA A 289 -12.44 -6.91 25.63
N TYR A 290 -12.25 -5.80 26.35
CA TYR A 290 -12.83 -5.57 27.67
C TYR A 290 -14.37 -5.65 27.62
N GLU A 291 -15.01 -4.98 26.65
CA GLU A 291 -16.46 -5.03 26.45
C GLU A 291 -16.95 -6.45 26.15
N ALA A 292 -16.30 -7.12 25.20
CA ALA A 292 -16.64 -8.47 24.76
C ALA A 292 -16.51 -9.49 25.91
N ILE A 293 -15.38 -9.48 26.61
CA ILE A 293 -15.09 -10.37 27.74
C ILE A 293 -16.05 -10.07 28.90
N SER A 294 -16.37 -8.81 29.18
CA SER A 294 -17.39 -8.45 30.18
C SER A 294 -18.74 -9.09 29.85
N LYS A 295 -19.19 -8.98 28.59
CA LYS A 295 -20.44 -9.60 28.13
C LYS A 295 -20.39 -11.13 28.24
N ASP A 296 -19.23 -11.73 28.08
CA ASP A 296 -19.00 -13.18 28.21
C ASP A 296 -19.05 -13.67 29.65
N VAL A 297 -18.43 -12.93 30.56
CA VAL A 297 -18.52 -13.18 32.00
C VAL A 297 -19.97 -13.08 32.48
N ILE A 298 -20.68 -12.01 32.11
CA ILE A 298 -22.10 -11.81 32.44
C ILE A 298 -22.98 -12.92 31.86
N SER A 299 -22.64 -13.38 30.65
CA SER A 299 -23.37 -14.45 29.96
C SER A 299 -23.00 -15.87 30.43
N ARG A 300 -22.08 -16.00 31.40
CA ARG A 300 -21.59 -17.25 32.01
C ARG A 300 -20.78 -18.16 31.07
N TRP A 301 -20.13 -17.62 30.05
CA TRP A 301 -19.17 -18.38 29.25
C TRP A 301 -17.94 -18.81 30.07
N THR A 302 -17.59 -18.03 31.09
CA THR A 302 -16.44 -18.23 31.97
C THR A 302 -16.75 -19.05 33.23
N TYR A 303 -17.92 -19.70 33.32
CA TYR A 303 -18.30 -20.47 34.51
C TYR A 303 -17.21 -21.49 34.90
N PRO A 304 -16.75 -21.55 36.16
CA PRO A 304 -17.35 -20.99 37.38
C PRO A 304 -17.02 -19.53 37.71
N LEU A 305 -16.17 -18.86 36.92
CA LEU A 305 -15.75 -17.46 37.13
C LEU A 305 -16.83 -16.47 36.66
N SER A 306 -17.99 -16.51 37.31
CA SER A 306 -19.11 -15.59 37.08
C SER A 306 -19.47 -14.84 38.37
N PRO A 307 -20.09 -13.64 38.28
CA PRO A 307 -20.29 -12.78 39.46
C PRO A 307 -21.10 -13.45 40.59
N ASP A 308 -22.04 -14.34 40.26
CA ASP A 308 -22.86 -15.09 41.21
C ASP A 308 -22.08 -16.09 42.08
N THR A 309 -20.87 -16.49 41.65
CA THR A 309 -19.97 -17.32 42.46
C THR A 309 -19.35 -16.53 43.61
N ASN A 310 -19.39 -15.20 43.58
CA ASN A 310 -18.85 -14.31 44.62
C ASN A 310 -17.39 -14.67 44.97
N MET A 311 -16.50 -14.48 43.99
CA MET A 311 -15.08 -14.86 44.11
C MET A 311 -14.38 -14.12 45.25
N LEU A 312 -14.79 -12.87 45.52
CA LEU A 312 -14.32 -12.07 46.64
C LEU A 312 -15.28 -12.18 47.84
N SER A 313 -14.72 -12.21 49.06
CA SER A 313 -15.50 -12.35 50.29
C SER A 313 -16.47 -11.20 50.58
N GLU A 314 -16.27 -10.05 49.94
CA GLU A 314 -17.13 -8.87 50.07
C GLU A 314 -18.29 -8.86 49.07
N GLN A 315 -18.34 -9.80 48.13
CA GLN A 315 -19.36 -9.85 47.08
C GLN A 315 -20.59 -10.64 47.53
N SER A 316 -21.77 -10.18 47.11
CA SER A 316 -23.07 -10.78 47.47
C SER A 316 -24.04 -10.88 46.29
N TYR A 317 -23.51 -11.05 45.09
CA TYR A 317 -24.29 -11.14 43.86
C TYR A 317 -25.26 -12.32 43.86
N GLN A 318 -26.51 -12.02 43.51
CA GLN A 318 -27.55 -12.99 43.23
C GLN A 318 -27.96 -12.91 41.76
N LEU A 319 -28.06 -14.08 41.11
CA LEU A 319 -28.47 -14.19 39.72
C LEU A 319 -30.00 -14.19 39.60
N HIS A 320 -30.52 -13.26 38.79
CA HIS A 320 -31.92 -13.18 38.41
C HIS A 320 -32.13 -13.48 36.92
N LYS A 321 -33.40 -13.73 36.54
CA LYS A 321 -33.79 -14.04 35.16
C LYS A 321 -33.33 -12.94 34.20
N GLY A 322 -32.76 -13.35 33.06
CA GLY A 322 -32.22 -12.42 32.06
C GLY A 322 -30.75 -12.04 32.30
N GLN A 323 -29.99 -12.82 33.07
CA GLN A 323 -28.57 -12.56 33.37
C GLN A 323 -28.40 -11.22 34.11
N VAL A 324 -29.26 -10.99 35.10
CA VAL A 324 -29.23 -9.78 35.94
C VAL A 324 -28.62 -10.14 37.28
N TYR A 325 -27.50 -9.51 37.63
CA TYR A 325 -26.78 -9.73 38.87
C TYR A 325 -26.98 -8.54 39.79
N LYS A 326 -27.39 -8.80 41.04
CA LYS A 326 -27.63 -7.75 42.05
C LYS A 326 -26.96 -8.14 43.35
N GLU A 327 -26.18 -7.24 43.93
CA GLU A 327 -25.71 -7.39 45.31
C GLU A 327 -26.77 -6.97 46.32
N ASP A 328 -26.51 -7.30 47.58
CA ASP A 328 -27.34 -6.87 48.69
C ASP A 328 -27.26 -5.34 48.89
N GLY A 329 -28.39 -4.73 49.27
CA GLY A 329 -28.46 -3.29 49.54
C GLY A 329 -28.72 -2.40 48.31
N VAL A 330 -28.96 -2.97 47.13
CA VAL A 330 -29.39 -2.21 45.94
C VAL A 330 -30.82 -1.68 46.13
N VAL A 331 -31.01 -0.37 45.93
CA VAL A 331 -32.31 0.29 46.03
C VAL A 331 -32.81 0.64 44.63
N LEU A 332 -33.84 -0.08 44.18
CA LEU A 332 -34.50 0.17 42.90
C LEU A 332 -35.82 0.92 43.11
N ALA A 333 -35.98 2.08 42.47
CA ALA A 333 -37.27 2.78 42.46
C ALA A 333 -38.35 1.95 41.76
N ARG A 334 -39.62 2.12 42.18
CA ARG A 334 -40.75 1.30 41.70
C ARG A 334 -40.94 1.35 40.18
N SER A 335 -40.65 2.49 39.58
CA SER A 335 -40.81 2.74 38.15
C SER A 335 -39.53 2.48 37.33
N SER A 336 -38.44 2.02 37.96
CA SER A 336 -37.19 1.70 37.26
C SER A 336 -37.29 0.36 36.52
N VAL A 337 -36.65 0.28 35.35
CA VAL A 337 -36.64 -0.92 34.50
C VAL A 337 -35.21 -1.41 34.32
N VAL A 338 -34.91 -2.58 34.90
CA VAL A 338 -33.65 -3.28 34.69
C VAL A 338 -33.87 -4.41 33.69
N ASN A 339 -33.26 -4.28 32.51
CA ASN A 339 -33.37 -5.25 31.43
C ASN A 339 -32.30 -6.36 31.55
N ARG A 340 -32.02 -7.07 30.46
CA ARG A 340 -31.11 -8.23 30.44
C ARG A 340 -29.64 -7.80 30.52
N LYS A 341 -28.79 -8.72 31.00
CA LYS A 341 -27.33 -8.59 31.05
C LYS A 341 -26.85 -7.36 31.82
N VAL A 342 -27.37 -7.19 33.04
CA VAL A 342 -27.03 -6.05 33.90
C VAL A 342 -26.38 -6.54 35.18
N VAL A 343 -25.31 -5.88 35.63
CA VAL A 343 -24.67 -6.10 36.93
C VAL A 343 -24.81 -4.84 37.76
N ILE A 344 -25.31 -4.95 39.00
CA ILE A 344 -25.48 -3.83 39.92
C ILE A 344 -24.77 -4.14 41.24
N GLY A 345 -23.79 -3.31 41.59
CA GLY A 345 -23.03 -3.40 42.84
C GLY A 345 -23.81 -2.93 44.07
N GLN A 346 -23.29 -3.29 45.24
CA GLN A 346 -23.85 -3.02 46.56
C GLN A 346 -24.10 -1.53 46.80
N ALA A 347 -25.17 -1.23 47.54
CA ALA A 347 -25.56 0.12 47.97
C ALA A 347 -25.80 1.12 46.82
N THR A 348 -26.02 0.64 45.61
CA THR A 348 -26.36 1.48 44.46
C THR A 348 -27.85 1.83 44.45
N THR A 349 -28.16 3.09 44.14
CA THR A 349 -29.52 3.63 44.11
C THR A 349 -29.92 3.97 42.67
N VAL A 350 -31.13 3.55 42.25
CA VAL A 350 -31.66 3.82 40.90
C VAL A 350 -32.97 4.59 41.01
N GLY A 351 -33.00 5.79 40.43
CA GLY A 351 -34.14 6.70 40.45
C GLY A 351 -35.34 6.26 39.60
N ASP A 352 -36.45 6.97 39.77
CA ASP A 352 -37.72 6.70 39.08
C ASP A 352 -37.62 6.91 37.57
N GLY A 353 -38.22 6.01 36.79
CA GLY A 353 -38.29 6.07 35.33
C GLY A 353 -36.98 5.75 34.60
N SER A 354 -35.94 5.33 35.31
CA SER A 354 -34.64 5.00 34.71
C SER A 354 -34.61 3.60 34.10
N VAL A 355 -33.90 3.46 32.98
CA VAL A 355 -33.82 2.23 32.18
C VAL A 355 -32.36 1.82 32.01
N ILE A 356 -32.04 0.58 32.36
CA ILE A 356 -30.66 0.05 32.30
C ILE A 356 -30.65 -1.25 31.47
N THR A 357 -29.79 -1.30 30.45
CA THR A 357 -29.63 -2.42 29.50
C THR A 357 -28.16 -2.75 29.28
N ASN A 358 -27.79 -4.04 29.23
CA ASN A 358 -26.45 -4.52 28.84
C ASN A 358 -25.26 -3.82 29.53
N SER A 359 -25.44 -3.36 30.77
CA SER A 359 -24.50 -2.44 31.45
C SER A 359 -23.99 -3.02 32.77
N VAL A 360 -22.78 -2.62 33.16
CA VAL A 360 -22.18 -2.94 34.46
C VAL A 360 -22.14 -1.67 35.29
N ILE A 361 -22.70 -1.73 36.50
CA ILE A 361 -22.73 -0.63 37.46
C ILE A 361 -22.00 -1.04 38.72
N GLY A 362 -21.04 -0.23 39.12
CA GLY A 362 -20.24 -0.35 40.33
C GLY A 362 -21.05 -0.29 41.62
N ARG A 363 -20.30 -0.28 42.73
CA ARG A 363 -20.81 -0.15 44.09
C ARG A 363 -20.99 1.31 44.46
N ARG A 364 -21.98 1.59 45.33
CA ARG A 364 -22.29 2.92 45.90
C ARG A 364 -22.61 3.99 44.85
N CYS A 365 -23.06 3.60 43.66
CA CYS A 365 -23.42 4.53 42.61
C CYS A 365 -24.79 5.17 42.90
N VAL A 366 -24.97 6.41 42.45
CA VAL A 366 -26.25 7.12 42.54
C VAL A 366 -26.73 7.46 41.14
N ILE A 367 -27.79 6.80 40.69
CA ILE A 367 -28.39 7.01 39.37
C ILE A 367 -29.67 7.84 39.56
N GLY A 368 -29.72 8.99 38.90
CA GLY A 368 -30.85 9.92 38.90
C GLY A 368 -32.14 9.34 38.29
N LYS A 369 -33.13 10.22 38.14
CA LYS A 369 -34.46 9.93 37.57
C LYS A 369 -34.44 10.04 36.06
N LYS A 370 -35.22 9.19 35.39
CA LYS A 370 -35.36 9.12 33.93
C LYS A 370 -34.02 9.01 33.17
N VAL A 371 -33.07 8.29 33.75
CA VAL A 371 -31.75 8.05 33.12
C VAL A 371 -31.84 6.85 32.20
N LYS A 372 -31.25 6.93 31.01
CA LYS A 372 -31.13 5.81 30.06
C LYS A 372 -29.67 5.38 29.97
N ILE A 373 -29.40 4.12 30.30
CA ILE A 373 -28.05 3.54 30.27
C ILE A 373 -28.09 2.29 29.40
N ASP A 374 -27.35 2.31 28.28
CA ASP A 374 -27.25 1.16 27.37
C ASP A 374 -25.79 0.84 27.03
N GLY A 375 -25.36 -0.39 27.29
CA GLY A 375 -24.00 -0.85 26.98
C GLY A 375 -22.87 -0.14 27.73
N ALA A 376 -23.15 0.55 28.84
CA ALA A 376 -22.17 1.35 29.55
C ALA A 376 -21.49 0.57 30.69
N TYR A 377 -20.25 0.96 31.01
CA TYR A 377 -19.46 0.44 32.11
C TYR A 377 -19.20 1.56 33.11
N ILE A 378 -19.91 1.52 34.22
CA ILE A 378 -19.86 2.54 35.26
C ILE A 378 -19.19 1.92 36.48
N TRP A 379 -18.08 2.50 36.94
CA TRP A 379 -17.34 2.01 38.10
C TRP A 379 -17.87 2.58 39.41
N ASP A 380 -17.17 2.28 40.51
CA ASP A 380 -17.62 2.57 41.87
C ASP A 380 -17.76 4.08 42.15
N ASP A 381 -18.68 4.43 43.06
CA ASP A 381 -18.89 5.79 43.58
C ASP A 381 -19.28 6.86 42.55
N THR A 382 -19.66 6.46 41.33
CA THR A 382 -20.14 7.38 40.29
C THR A 382 -21.52 7.95 40.60
N ARG A 383 -21.72 9.24 40.29
CA ARG A 383 -23.01 9.95 40.41
C ARG A 383 -23.50 10.39 39.04
N ILE A 384 -24.72 10.01 38.68
CA ILE A 384 -25.35 10.35 37.40
C ILE A 384 -26.60 11.19 37.67
N GLY A 385 -26.64 12.40 37.12
CA GLY A 385 -27.75 13.35 37.23
C GLY A 385 -29.04 12.89 36.54
N ASP A 386 -30.10 13.65 36.76
CA ASP A 386 -31.43 13.38 36.21
C ASP A 386 -31.49 13.64 34.69
N GLU A 387 -32.33 12.89 33.98
CA GLU A 387 -32.59 13.05 32.53
C GLU A 387 -31.34 12.89 31.64
N THR A 388 -30.34 12.13 32.11
CA THR A 388 -29.08 11.86 31.40
C THR A 388 -29.15 10.58 30.55
N THR A 389 -28.46 10.58 29.42
CA THR A 389 -28.36 9.42 28.51
C THR A 389 -26.90 9.00 28.32
N ILE A 390 -26.63 7.71 28.47
CA ILE A 390 -25.30 7.12 28.34
C ILE A 390 -25.39 5.89 27.44
N GLU A 391 -24.66 5.90 26.34
CA GLU A 391 -24.63 4.81 25.37
C GLU A 391 -23.17 4.37 25.15
N ASN A 392 -22.85 3.09 25.35
CA ASN A 392 -21.52 2.47 25.16
C ASN A 392 -20.31 3.32 25.60
N ALA A 393 -20.38 3.85 26.82
CA ALA A 393 -19.31 4.66 27.40
C ALA A 393 -18.73 3.99 28.65
N MET A 394 -17.48 4.31 28.98
CA MET A 394 -16.83 3.90 30.22
C MET A 394 -16.66 5.10 31.14
N VAL A 395 -17.16 4.97 32.37
CA VAL A 395 -17.15 6.02 33.39
C VAL A 395 -16.33 5.53 34.58
N GLY A 396 -15.23 6.23 34.85
CA GLY A 396 -14.30 5.97 35.92
C GLY A 396 -14.92 6.16 37.31
N SER A 397 -14.22 5.67 38.33
CA SER A 397 -14.68 5.80 39.71
C SER A 397 -14.72 7.26 40.15
N GLU A 398 -15.64 7.58 41.05
CA GLU A 398 -15.84 8.93 41.62
C GLU A 398 -16.22 10.02 40.59
N ALA A 399 -16.47 9.65 39.33
CA ALA A 399 -16.92 10.61 38.32
C ALA A 399 -18.34 11.12 38.61
N VAL A 400 -18.61 12.37 38.26
CA VAL A 400 -19.91 13.02 38.43
C VAL A 400 -20.40 13.53 37.10
N ILE A 401 -21.54 13.00 36.65
CA ILE A 401 -22.21 13.42 35.44
C ILE A 401 -23.41 14.29 35.83
N GLY A 402 -23.45 15.51 35.33
CA GLY A 402 -24.55 16.46 35.55
C GLY A 402 -25.91 15.99 35.03
N ASN A 403 -26.90 16.87 35.20
CA ASN A 403 -28.27 16.66 34.73
C ASN A 403 -28.38 16.97 33.24
N LYS A 404 -29.28 16.26 32.53
CA LYS A 404 -29.55 16.46 31.09
C LYS A 404 -28.33 16.32 30.20
N CYS A 405 -27.39 15.46 30.58
CA CYS A 405 -26.19 15.22 29.79
C CYS A 405 -26.43 14.10 28.77
N THR A 406 -25.70 14.17 27.65
CA THR A 406 -25.70 13.14 26.61
C THR A 406 -24.27 12.68 26.37
N ILE A 407 -23.98 11.43 26.73
CA ILE A 407 -22.67 10.82 26.53
C ILE A 407 -22.73 9.93 25.31
N ALA A 408 -22.05 10.35 24.25
CA ALA A 408 -22.00 9.59 23.00
C ALA A 408 -21.19 8.28 23.16
N PRO A 409 -21.44 7.29 22.29
CA PRO A 409 -20.68 6.05 22.25
C PRO A 409 -19.18 6.26 22.16
N GLY A 410 -18.43 5.38 22.83
CA GLY A 410 -16.97 5.37 22.82
C GLY A 410 -16.29 6.40 23.72
N ALA A 411 -17.06 7.23 24.43
CA ALA A 411 -16.50 8.18 25.39
C ALA A 411 -15.85 7.47 26.59
N LEU A 412 -14.65 7.93 26.97
CA LEU A 412 -13.89 7.46 28.14
C LEU A 412 -13.73 8.61 29.13
N ILE A 413 -14.35 8.48 30.30
CA ILE A 413 -14.34 9.50 31.35
C ILE A 413 -13.50 8.95 32.51
N SER A 414 -12.32 9.53 32.76
CA SER A 414 -11.40 9.10 33.83
C SER A 414 -11.97 9.35 35.23
N TYR A 415 -11.20 8.93 36.23
CA TYR A 415 -11.50 9.08 37.65
C TYR A 415 -11.71 10.53 38.07
N GLY A 416 -12.71 10.78 38.91
CA GLY A 416 -12.98 12.09 39.51
C GLY A 416 -13.41 13.20 38.54
N VAL A 417 -13.63 12.91 37.25
CA VAL A 417 -14.06 13.90 36.26
C VAL A 417 -15.48 14.38 36.55
N HIS A 418 -15.69 15.69 36.47
CA HIS A 418 -16.99 16.33 36.63
C HIS A 418 -17.49 16.87 35.29
N ILE A 419 -18.63 16.39 34.82
CA ILE A 419 -19.30 16.89 33.60
C ILE A 419 -20.43 17.81 34.03
N GLY A 420 -20.40 19.07 33.56
CA GLY A 420 -21.41 20.08 33.84
C GLY A 420 -22.78 19.76 33.24
N ASP A 421 -23.82 20.37 33.78
CA ASP A 421 -25.21 20.15 33.38
C ASP A 421 -25.46 20.53 31.91
N GLY A 422 -26.25 19.74 31.19
CA GLY A 422 -26.64 19.99 29.80
C GLY A 422 -25.55 19.74 28.75
N THR A 423 -24.42 19.15 29.15
CA THR A 423 -23.26 18.95 28.26
C THR A 423 -23.43 17.71 27.38
N THR A 424 -23.03 17.82 26.12
CA THR A 424 -22.94 16.68 25.19
C THR A 424 -21.48 16.32 24.95
N VAL A 425 -21.07 15.13 25.39
CA VAL A 425 -19.72 14.61 25.15
C VAL A 425 -19.67 13.96 23.78
N LYS A 426 -18.67 14.34 22.97
CA LYS A 426 -18.48 13.82 21.62
C LYS A 426 -18.09 12.33 21.63
N GLN A 427 -18.32 11.69 20.49
CA GLN A 427 -17.92 10.31 20.22
C GLN A 427 -16.41 10.13 20.40
N ASN A 428 -15.97 9.02 21.01
CA ASN A 428 -14.56 8.69 21.28
C ASN A 428 -13.76 9.72 22.10
N ALA A 429 -14.43 10.66 22.78
CA ALA A 429 -13.74 11.64 23.62
C ALA A 429 -13.09 10.98 24.85
N ARG A 430 -11.82 11.29 25.10
CA ARG A 430 -11.07 10.86 26.29
C ARG A 430 -10.89 12.04 27.24
N ILE A 431 -11.52 11.99 28.42
CA ILE A 431 -11.51 13.09 29.39
C ILE A 431 -10.76 12.65 30.65
N THR A 432 -9.80 13.46 31.09
CA THR A 432 -8.95 13.18 32.27
C THR A 432 -8.70 14.44 33.10
N LEU A 433 -8.32 14.29 34.37
CA LEU A 433 -7.83 15.38 35.21
C LEU A 433 -6.31 15.54 35.18
N LYS A 434 -5.58 14.56 34.65
CA LYS A 434 -4.11 14.52 34.68
C LYS A 434 -3.50 14.67 33.30
N ARG A 435 -2.39 15.40 33.20
CA ARG A 435 -1.57 15.58 31.99
C ARG A 435 -0.12 15.17 32.25
N LYS A 436 0.47 14.43 31.31
CA LYS A 436 1.92 14.13 31.26
C LYS A 436 2.69 15.38 30.83
N ARG A 437 3.84 15.69 31.45
CA ARG A 437 4.67 16.85 31.09
C ARG A 437 6.01 16.39 30.54
N GLY A 438 6.24 16.59 29.23
CA GLY A 438 7.51 16.28 28.57
C GLY A 438 7.68 14.79 28.21
N GLN A 439 8.70 14.50 27.38
CA GLN A 439 8.92 13.20 26.75
C GLN A 439 9.59 12.17 27.70
N ASP A 440 10.16 12.60 28.84
CA ASP A 440 11.01 11.75 29.69
C ASP A 440 10.71 11.71 31.21
N ASP A 441 9.74 12.45 31.77
CA ASP A 441 9.53 12.48 33.23
C ASP A 441 8.13 12.03 33.70
N ALA A 442 8.12 11.10 34.66
CA ALA A 442 6.97 10.42 35.26
C ALA A 442 6.10 11.29 36.21
N GLU A 443 6.17 12.62 36.13
CA GLU A 443 5.38 13.51 36.98
C GLU A 443 4.06 13.89 36.31
N LEU A 444 2.97 13.30 36.80
CA LEU A 444 1.60 13.66 36.43
C LEU A 444 1.22 15.01 37.07
N SER A 445 0.88 16.00 36.24
CA SER A 445 0.36 17.29 36.70
C SER A 445 -1.15 17.37 36.52
N VAL A 446 -1.82 18.13 37.39
CA VAL A 446 -3.26 18.41 37.23
C VAL A 446 -3.45 19.33 36.03
N ALA A 447 -4.24 18.89 35.06
CA ALA A 447 -4.52 19.63 33.84
C ALA A 447 -5.48 20.80 34.12
N PRO A 448 -5.32 21.95 33.43
CA PRO A 448 -6.32 23.00 33.49
C PRO A 448 -7.62 22.53 32.83
N THR A 449 -8.75 22.85 33.47
CA THR A 449 -10.08 22.48 33.01
C THR A 449 -10.41 23.06 31.63
N ASP A 450 -10.84 22.20 30.70
CA ASP A 450 -11.38 22.61 29.41
C ASP A 450 -12.91 22.68 29.43
N VAL A 451 -13.41 23.89 29.73
CA VAL A 451 -14.84 24.20 29.80
C VAL A 451 -15.58 23.86 28.50
N LYS A 452 -14.91 23.83 27.34
CA LYS A 452 -15.56 23.48 26.06
C LYS A 452 -15.90 21.98 25.97
N VAL A 453 -15.14 21.14 26.66
CA VAL A 453 -15.31 19.69 26.65
C VAL A 453 -16.21 19.22 27.78
N VAL A 454 -16.05 19.77 28.98
CA VAL A 454 -16.80 19.35 30.18
C VAL A 454 -18.00 20.23 30.54
N GLY A 455 -18.21 21.35 29.84
CA GLY A 455 -19.32 22.28 30.08
C GLY A 455 -19.09 23.26 31.24
N GLU A 456 -19.99 24.23 31.39
CA GLU A 456 -19.91 25.25 32.45
C GLU A 456 -20.02 24.59 33.84
N GLY A 457 -18.98 24.75 34.66
CA GLY A 457 -18.92 24.17 36.01
C GLY A 457 -18.43 22.71 36.07
N GLY A 458 -18.03 22.12 34.93
CA GLY A 458 -17.34 20.83 34.90
C GLY A 458 -15.85 20.95 35.25
N GLU A 459 -15.21 19.84 35.59
CA GLU A 459 -13.78 19.69 35.86
C GLU A 459 -13.23 18.51 35.04
N GLY A 460 -12.35 18.80 34.08
CA GLY A 460 -11.72 17.81 33.22
C GLY A 460 -11.06 18.46 32.00
N TYR A 461 -10.12 17.74 31.40
CA TYR A 461 -9.36 18.12 30.21
C TYR A 461 -9.51 17.02 29.15
N GLY A 462 -9.74 17.42 27.89
CA GLY A 462 -9.74 16.50 26.76
C GLY A 462 -8.31 16.12 26.40
N MET A 463 -7.97 14.84 26.49
CA MET A 463 -6.65 14.35 26.10
C MET A 463 -6.57 14.33 24.57
N GLU A 464 -5.65 15.12 24.01
CA GLU A 464 -5.25 15.06 22.61
C GLU A 464 -4.23 13.93 22.42
N PHE A 465 -4.21 13.35 21.22
CA PHE A 465 -3.27 12.30 20.85
C PHE A 465 -1.90 12.92 20.55
N ASP A 466 -0.83 12.22 20.93
CA ASP A 466 0.47 12.45 20.28
C ASP A 466 0.42 11.79 18.88
N GLU A 467 1.17 12.30 17.89
CA GLU A 467 1.17 11.80 16.49
C GLU A 467 1.45 10.27 16.42
N ASP A 468 2.24 9.74 17.36
CA ASP A 468 2.52 8.29 17.51
C ASP A 468 1.34 7.49 18.14
N GLU A 469 0.46 8.16 18.90
CA GLU A 469 -0.72 7.54 19.53
C GLU A 469 -1.99 7.65 18.66
N GLU A 470 -1.97 8.45 17.57
CA GLU A 470 -3.09 8.57 16.63
C GLU A 470 -3.34 7.27 15.83
N GLU A 471 -2.31 6.49 15.51
CA GLU A 471 -2.47 5.17 14.88
C GLU A 471 -3.22 4.18 15.80
N ASP A 472 -2.91 4.17 17.10
CA ASP A 472 -3.62 3.35 18.10
C ASP A 472 -5.00 3.97 18.47
N ALA A 473 -5.23 5.26 18.22
CA ALA A 473 -6.46 5.99 18.53
C ALA A 473 -7.63 5.65 17.59
N ALA A 474 -7.33 5.46 16.31
CA ALA A 474 -8.28 4.99 15.30
C ALA A 474 -8.92 3.64 15.70
N GLU A 475 -8.28 2.89 16.62
CA GLU A 475 -8.78 1.63 17.19
C GLU A 475 -9.89 1.79 18.26
N THR A 476 -10.32 3.01 18.61
CA THR A 476 -11.23 3.23 19.77
C THR A 476 -12.72 3.08 19.44
N LEU A 477 -13.32 2.05 20.07
CA LEU A 477 -14.73 1.79 20.44
C LEU A 477 -15.89 1.83 19.42
N LEU A 478 -15.73 2.34 18.18
CA LEU A 478 -16.87 2.47 17.25
C LEU A 478 -16.77 1.84 15.88
N ALA A 479 -15.72 1.07 15.60
CA ALA A 479 -15.73 0.10 14.50
C ALA A 479 -16.69 -1.09 14.76
N GLY A 480 -17.80 -0.89 15.47
CA GLY A 480 -18.75 -1.93 15.84
C GLY A 480 -20.17 -1.46 16.16
N MET A 481 -20.46 -0.15 16.21
CA MET A 481 -21.82 0.36 16.43
C MET A 481 -22.27 1.47 15.47
N SER A 482 -21.62 1.61 14.34
CA SER A 482 -22.34 1.98 13.12
C SER A 482 -23.15 0.77 12.65
N ARG A 483 -24.46 0.76 12.95
CA ARG A 483 -25.44 0.35 11.94
C ARG A 483 -25.49 1.44 10.85
N LEU A 484 -24.34 1.73 10.25
CA LEU A 484 -24.30 2.21 8.88
C LEU A 484 -24.68 0.98 8.07
N GLU A 485 -25.92 1.02 7.59
CA GLU A 485 -26.27 0.56 6.25
C GLU A 485 -25.34 -0.52 5.73
N LEU A 486 -25.80 -1.76 5.88
CA LEU A 486 -25.39 -2.86 5.03
C LEU A 486 -25.63 -2.44 3.57
N THR A 487 -24.64 -1.80 2.95
CA THR A 487 -24.24 -2.24 1.63
C THR A 487 -23.72 -3.66 1.83
N GLN A 488 -24.59 -4.62 1.58
CA GLN A 488 -24.19 -6.01 1.38
C GLN A 488 -23.21 -6.02 0.20
N SER A 489 -21.90 -6.06 0.48
CA SER A 489 -20.93 -6.53 -0.51
C SER A 489 -21.04 -8.05 -0.57
N SER A 490 -21.98 -8.51 -1.38
CA SER A 490 -22.03 -9.88 -1.87
C SER A 490 -21.02 -10.03 -3.00
N GLU A 491 -19.72 -10.05 -2.72
CA GLU A 491 -18.73 -10.41 -3.73
C GLU A 491 -17.74 -11.42 -3.18
N SER A 492 -18.19 -12.68 -3.23
CA SER A 492 -17.32 -13.78 -3.60
C SER A 492 -18.11 -14.65 -4.56
N ILE A 493 -17.96 -14.37 -5.87
CA ILE A 493 -17.75 -15.34 -6.96
C ILE A 493 -17.63 -14.57 -8.29
N SER A 494 -16.37 -14.47 -8.73
CA SER A 494 -15.88 -14.44 -10.12
C SER A 494 -16.44 -13.42 -11.12
N THR A 495 -15.60 -12.47 -11.53
CA THR A 495 -14.98 -12.41 -12.87
C THR A 495 -13.85 -11.37 -12.85
N LEU A 496 -12.64 -11.83 -13.14
CA LEU A 496 -11.38 -11.08 -13.03
C LEU A 496 -11.24 -10.10 -14.20
N ASP A 497 -11.26 -8.81 -13.90
CA ASP A 497 -10.63 -7.73 -14.66
C ASP A 497 -10.15 -6.69 -13.63
N SER A 498 -8.84 -6.51 -13.53
CA SER A 498 -8.19 -5.47 -12.73
C SER A 498 -7.20 -4.76 -13.63
N ASP A 499 -7.72 -3.73 -14.31
CA ASP A 499 -6.97 -2.52 -14.63
C ASP A 499 -6.96 -1.65 -13.36
N ASP A 500 -5.81 -1.03 -13.09
CA ASP A 500 -5.62 0.35 -12.59
C ASP A 500 -4.15 0.41 -12.10
N ASP A 501 -3.25 1.10 -12.80
CA ASP A 501 -3.05 2.56 -12.80
C ASP A 501 -2.74 3.08 -11.38
N ASP A 502 -1.44 3.13 -11.07
CA ASP A 502 -0.87 3.88 -9.96
C ASP A 502 -0.61 5.33 -10.41
N ASP A 503 -1.44 6.26 -9.90
CA ASP A 503 -1.13 7.69 -9.81
C ASP A 503 -0.80 8.03 -8.34
N ASP A 504 0.45 8.40 -8.09
CA ASP A 504 0.95 8.89 -6.79
C ASP A 504 0.51 10.35 -6.54
N TYR A 505 -0.19 10.58 -5.41
CA TYR A 505 -0.51 11.91 -4.88
C TYR A 505 0.53 12.35 -3.85
N GLU A 506 1.24 13.44 -4.16
CA GLU A 506 2.14 14.17 -3.25
C GLU A 506 1.40 14.79 -2.05
N HIS A 507 1.96 14.62 -0.84
CA HIS A 507 1.59 15.39 0.33
C HIS A 507 2.21 16.80 0.30
N ALA A 508 1.35 17.81 0.19
CA ALA A 508 1.71 19.20 0.37
C ALA A 508 1.76 19.60 1.86
N MET A 509 2.93 20.02 2.35
CA MET A 509 3.02 20.95 3.48
C MET A 509 4.16 21.95 3.24
N GLY A 510 3.81 23.24 3.24
CA GLY A 510 4.66 24.30 2.69
C GLY A 510 5.84 24.73 3.57
N THR A 511 6.97 25.02 2.93
CA THR A 511 7.87 26.13 3.31
C THR A 511 8.58 26.63 2.04
N LEU A 512 8.35 27.90 1.68
CA LEU A 512 9.06 28.60 0.62
C LEU A 512 10.57 28.68 0.92
N ARG A 513 11.40 28.54 -0.13
CA ARG A 513 12.86 28.86 -0.27
C ARG A 513 13.89 27.72 -0.44
N SER A 514 13.51 26.47 -0.75
CA SER A 514 14.52 25.41 -1.03
C SER A 514 14.69 24.99 -2.51
N ALA A 515 13.91 25.52 -3.44
CA ALA A 515 13.90 25.03 -4.83
C ALA A 515 15.02 25.57 -5.75
N SER A 516 16.04 26.23 -5.22
CA SER A 516 17.08 26.91 -6.03
C SER A 516 18.49 26.36 -5.80
N PHE A 517 18.66 25.02 -5.72
CA PHE A 517 20.00 24.44 -5.53
C PHE A 517 20.35 23.26 -6.47
N GLY A 518 19.47 22.96 -7.42
CA GLY A 518 19.60 21.85 -8.36
C GLY A 518 20.27 22.17 -9.70
N SER A 519 20.87 23.35 -9.88
CA SER A 519 21.41 23.75 -11.19
C SER A 519 22.90 24.09 -11.13
N ILE A 520 23.76 23.09 -11.34
CA ILE A 520 24.82 23.21 -12.36
C ILE A 520 25.50 21.87 -12.69
N GLY A 521 25.67 21.68 -14.00
CA GLY A 521 26.32 20.64 -14.81
C GLY A 521 27.16 19.55 -14.13
N SER A 522 26.65 18.32 -14.16
CA SER A 522 27.48 17.12 -14.27
C SER A 522 26.70 15.98 -14.95
N GLU A 523 27.43 15.16 -15.70
CA GLU A 523 27.02 14.11 -16.62
C GLU A 523 26.52 12.83 -15.91
N GLU A 524 25.62 12.95 -14.92
CA GLU A 524 25.13 11.81 -14.13
C GLU A 524 23.71 11.38 -14.53
N SER A 525 23.41 10.08 -14.43
CA SER A 525 22.15 9.44 -14.84
C SER A 525 20.94 9.93 -14.00
N GLY A 526 19.70 9.71 -14.45
CA GLY A 526 18.51 10.17 -13.73
C GLY A 526 18.37 9.58 -12.31
N GLU A 527 18.76 8.32 -12.13
CA GLU A 527 18.78 7.65 -10.82
C GLU A 527 19.97 8.10 -9.95
N ASP A 528 21.14 8.38 -10.54
CA ASP A 528 22.25 9.01 -9.81
C ASP A 528 21.94 10.44 -9.40
N LYS A 529 21.12 11.17 -10.16
CA LYS A 529 20.62 12.49 -9.73
C LYS A 529 19.65 12.37 -8.58
N HIS A 530 18.82 11.33 -8.53
CA HIS A 530 17.97 11.09 -7.37
C HIS A 530 18.82 10.67 -6.18
N ARG A 531 19.67 9.64 -6.28
CA ARG A 531 20.58 9.23 -5.19
C ARG A 531 21.58 10.31 -4.77
N ALA A 532 22.10 11.11 -5.69
CA ALA A 532 23.00 12.21 -5.38
C ALA A 532 22.23 13.44 -4.88
N ALA A 533 20.98 13.66 -5.30
CA ALA A 533 20.11 14.65 -4.68
C ALA A 533 19.71 14.21 -3.27
N ASP A 534 19.40 12.93 -3.06
CA ASP A 534 19.04 12.32 -1.79
C ASP A 534 20.24 12.37 -0.85
N PHE A 535 21.42 11.89 -1.27
CA PHE A 535 22.66 12.01 -0.49
C PHE A 535 23.05 13.48 -0.24
N HIS A 536 23.03 14.34 -1.27
CA HIS A 536 23.41 15.74 -1.08
C HIS A 536 22.40 16.47 -0.18
N HIS A 537 21.11 16.18 -0.28
CA HIS A 537 20.08 16.73 0.57
C HIS A 537 20.24 16.24 2.00
N GLU A 538 20.27 14.92 2.21
CA GLU A 538 20.42 14.27 3.52
C GLU A 538 21.73 14.70 4.20
N ALA A 539 22.86 14.66 3.48
CA ALA A 539 24.15 15.03 4.03
C ALA A 539 24.30 16.54 4.27
N VAL A 540 23.72 17.42 3.44
CA VAL A 540 23.71 18.87 3.71
C VAL A 540 22.81 19.18 4.91
N VAL A 541 21.65 18.54 5.03
CA VAL A 541 20.71 18.75 6.16
C VAL A 541 21.36 18.28 7.46
N SER A 542 21.89 17.04 7.49
CA SER A 542 22.61 16.47 8.63
C SER A 542 23.80 17.35 9.04
N MET A 543 24.68 17.72 8.10
CA MET A 543 25.84 18.57 8.41
C MET A 543 25.43 19.98 8.85
N PHE A 544 24.39 20.57 8.24
CA PHE A 544 23.92 21.91 8.60
C PHE A 544 23.31 21.93 10.01
N ASP A 545 22.51 20.93 10.38
CA ASP A 545 21.94 20.80 11.73
C ASP A 545 23.04 20.62 12.79
N ALA A 546 24.03 19.75 12.51
CA ALA A 546 25.19 19.56 13.39
C ALA A 546 26.02 20.85 13.56
N LEU A 547 26.21 21.63 12.47
CA LEU A 547 26.84 22.95 12.51
C LEU A 547 26.00 23.99 13.26
N GLN A 548 24.68 23.84 13.28
CA GLN A 548 23.76 24.71 14.01
C GLN A 548 23.79 24.45 15.52
N LYS A 549 23.81 23.16 15.91
CA LYS A 549 23.96 22.67 17.29
C LYS A 549 25.36 22.84 17.88
N GLU A 550 26.34 23.22 17.05
CA GLU A 550 27.75 23.42 17.41
C GLU A 550 28.44 22.15 17.95
N GLU A 551 28.12 20.99 17.38
CA GLU A 551 28.69 19.69 17.73
C GLU A 551 30.20 19.60 17.46
N ASP A 552 30.85 18.58 18.05
CA ASP A 552 32.30 18.40 17.92
C ASP A 552 32.70 17.99 16.49
N PRO A 553 33.69 18.67 15.85
CA PRO A 553 34.02 18.44 14.44
C PRO A 553 34.43 17.01 14.09
N ASP A 554 35.00 16.25 15.04
CA ASP A 554 35.41 14.87 14.78
C ASP A 554 34.20 13.93 14.73
N THR A 555 33.11 14.24 15.44
CA THR A 555 31.84 13.48 15.39
C THR A 555 31.12 13.70 14.06
N ILE A 556 31.00 14.96 13.64
CA ILE A 556 30.43 15.34 12.33
C ILE A 556 31.22 14.65 11.20
N GLN A 557 32.55 14.56 11.33
CA GLN A 557 33.38 13.88 10.32
C GLN A 557 33.12 12.37 10.25
N LEU A 558 32.86 11.71 11.37
CA LEU A 558 32.58 10.27 11.41
C LEU A 558 31.24 9.94 10.79
N GLU A 559 30.18 10.67 11.15
CA GLU A 559 28.84 10.50 10.58
C GLU A 559 28.84 10.78 9.08
N PHE A 560 29.47 11.89 8.67
CA PHE A 560 29.59 12.24 7.27
C PHE A 560 30.41 11.21 6.47
N ARG A 561 31.45 10.61 7.06
CA ARG A 561 32.20 9.52 6.43
C ARG A 561 31.39 8.23 6.33
N ALA A 562 30.59 7.90 7.34
CA ALA A 562 29.69 6.75 7.30
C ALA A 562 28.64 6.92 6.20
N LEU A 563 28.02 8.11 6.10
CA LEU A 563 27.11 8.49 5.02
C LEU A 563 27.80 8.39 3.65
N THR A 564 29.02 8.92 3.54
CA THR A 564 29.82 8.83 2.31
C THR A 564 30.11 7.39 1.90
N LEU A 565 30.43 6.50 2.85
CA LEU A 565 30.71 5.09 2.59
C LEU A 565 29.42 4.29 2.29
N GLY A 566 28.32 4.61 2.95
CA GLY A 566 27.02 3.97 2.75
C GLY A 566 26.40 4.31 1.39
N SER A 567 26.55 5.56 0.94
CA SER A 567 26.07 6.03 -0.37
C SER A 567 27.09 5.86 -1.50
N ASN A 568 28.30 5.36 -1.21
CA ASN A 568 29.44 5.34 -2.12
C ASN A 568 29.72 6.71 -2.79
N ALA A 569 29.49 7.81 -2.06
CA ALA A 569 29.60 9.16 -2.60
C ALA A 569 31.04 9.51 -3.04
N GLN A 570 31.14 10.17 -4.18
CA GLN A 570 32.43 10.58 -4.75
C GLN A 570 33.02 11.78 -4.00
N ALA A 571 34.35 11.89 -3.98
CA ALA A 571 35.06 12.99 -3.30
C ALA A 571 34.59 14.39 -3.73
N LYS A 572 34.13 14.56 -4.97
CA LYS A 572 33.56 15.82 -5.48
C LYS A 572 32.20 16.14 -4.85
N GLN A 573 31.32 15.15 -4.70
CA GLN A 573 30.02 15.31 -4.04
C GLN A 573 30.22 15.64 -2.56
N VAL A 574 31.15 14.96 -1.91
CA VAL A 574 31.57 15.22 -0.51
C VAL A 574 32.06 16.67 -0.35
N ARG A 575 32.93 17.16 -1.25
CA ARG A 575 33.39 18.57 -1.23
C ARG A 575 32.25 19.57 -1.40
N ARG A 576 31.27 19.27 -2.27
CA ARG A 576 30.10 20.12 -2.50
C ARG A 576 29.21 20.21 -1.26
N VAL A 577 28.90 19.09 -0.62
CA VAL A 577 28.11 19.06 0.62
C VAL A 577 28.78 19.91 1.72
N VAL A 578 30.09 19.76 1.90
CA VAL A 578 30.86 20.58 2.86
C VAL A 578 30.82 22.07 2.49
N ALA A 579 30.98 22.42 1.22
CA ALA A 579 30.91 23.83 0.80
C ALA A 579 29.53 24.44 1.09
N VAL A 580 28.45 23.78 0.68
CA VAL A 580 27.06 24.28 0.80
C VAL A 580 26.61 24.36 2.25
N SER A 581 26.91 23.35 3.09
CA SER A 581 26.57 23.36 4.52
C SER A 581 27.22 24.53 5.28
N PHE A 582 28.50 24.80 5.02
CA PHE A 582 29.20 25.95 5.61
C PHE A 582 28.62 27.28 5.14
N MET A 583 28.29 27.39 3.86
CA MET A 583 27.70 28.61 3.30
C MET A 583 26.30 28.88 3.85
N LYS A 584 25.44 27.85 3.94
CA LYS A 584 24.13 27.94 4.60
C LYS A 584 24.25 28.39 6.06
N ARG A 585 25.23 27.86 6.81
CA ARG A 585 25.48 28.28 8.21
C ARG A 585 25.91 29.74 8.29
N ILE A 586 26.79 30.18 7.40
CA ILE A 586 27.25 31.58 7.36
C ILE A 586 26.10 32.51 6.98
N ALA A 587 25.26 32.14 6.01
CA ALA A 587 24.06 32.90 5.63
C ALA A 587 23.07 33.04 6.78
N ASN A 588 22.76 31.94 7.50
CA ASN A 588 21.91 31.96 8.69
C ASN A 588 22.45 32.90 9.78
N LEU A 589 23.77 32.91 10.02
CA LEU A 589 24.39 33.82 10.98
C LEU A 589 24.32 35.29 10.54
N ILE A 590 24.39 35.57 9.23
CA ILE A 590 24.22 36.93 8.68
C ILE A 590 22.77 37.39 8.83
N GLU A 591 21.80 36.53 8.52
CA GLU A 591 20.37 36.80 8.74
C GLU A 591 20.04 37.06 10.21
N SER A 592 20.75 36.40 11.13
CA SER A 592 20.65 36.65 12.59
C SER A 592 21.28 37.98 13.06
N GLY A 593 21.85 38.78 12.15
CA GLY A 593 22.37 40.12 12.42
C GLY A 593 23.87 40.21 12.72
N LYS A 594 24.65 39.13 12.55
CA LYS A 594 26.13 39.19 12.69
C LYS A 594 26.78 39.76 11.43
N SER A 595 27.90 40.47 11.61
CA SER A 595 28.67 40.96 10.46
C SER A 595 29.26 39.78 9.67
N VAL A 596 29.39 39.91 8.35
CA VAL A 596 29.95 38.86 7.47
C VAL A 596 31.34 38.41 7.97
N LYS A 597 32.15 39.37 8.45
CA LYS A 597 33.48 39.10 8.98
C LYS A 597 33.43 38.23 10.24
N ASP A 598 32.50 38.50 11.14
CA ASP A 598 32.35 37.77 12.39
C ASP A 598 31.71 36.38 12.19
N ALA A 599 30.76 36.26 11.25
CA ALA A 599 30.13 34.99 10.88
C ALA A 599 31.14 34.00 10.28
N VAL A 600 32.01 34.48 9.39
CA VAL A 600 33.09 33.67 8.78
C VAL A 600 34.16 33.31 9.82
N ALA A 601 34.56 34.28 10.66
CA ALA A 601 35.57 34.06 11.70
C ALA A 601 35.11 33.07 12.79
N GLY A 602 33.80 32.97 13.04
CA GLY A 602 33.23 32.00 13.99
C GLY A 602 33.10 30.57 13.44
N THR A 603 32.89 30.40 12.13
CA THR A 603 32.46 29.12 11.55
C THR A 603 33.62 28.33 10.92
N ILE A 604 34.44 28.95 10.07
CA ILE A 604 35.48 28.25 9.30
C ILE A 604 36.69 27.82 10.17
N PRO A 605 37.27 28.68 11.03
CA PRO A 605 38.45 28.31 11.82
C PRO A 605 38.19 27.19 12.84
N ARG A 606 36.99 27.17 13.44
CA ARG A 606 36.55 26.15 14.41
C ARG A 606 36.45 24.77 13.75
N ASN A 607 35.84 24.72 12.56
CA ASN A 607 35.55 23.46 11.86
C ASN A 607 36.57 23.13 10.76
N ARG A 608 37.80 23.65 10.89
CA ARG A 608 38.88 23.47 9.90
C ARG A 608 39.24 22.01 9.61
N GLN A 609 38.97 21.09 10.55
CA GLN A 609 39.21 19.66 10.38
C GLN A 609 38.29 19.04 9.32
N LEU A 610 37.05 19.52 9.20
CA LEU A 610 36.10 19.06 8.19
C LEU A 610 36.60 19.42 6.77
N VAL A 611 37.04 20.66 6.58
CA VAL A 611 37.59 21.13 5.30
C VAL A 611 38.89 20.41 4.94
N LYS A 612 39.78 20.19 5.92
CA LYS A 612 41.01 19.39 5.70
C LYS A 612 40.73 17.91 5.44
N GLY A 613 39.56 17.42 5.84
CA GLY A 613 39.12 16.05 5.61
C GLY A 613 38.64 15.79 4.18
N CYS A 614 38.14 16.81 3.48
CA CYS A 614 37.63 16.71 2.11
C CYS A 614 38.54 17.31 1.04
N VAL A 615 39.50 18.17 1.43
CA VAL A 615 40.44 18.83 0.52
C VAL A 615 41.89 18.55 0.95
N SER A 616 42.68 17.95 0.05
CA SER A 616 44.10 17.73 0.29
C SER A 616 44.91 19.04 0.22
N ILE A 617 45.78 19.27 1.21
CA ILE A 617 46.66 20.46 1.26
C ILE A 617 47.66 20.48 0.09
N LYS A 618 47.94 19.33 -0.53
CA LYS A 618 48.93 19.20 -1.61
C LYS A 618 48.34 19.26 -3.01
N ASP A 619 47.01 19.16 -3.14
CA ASP A 619 46.34 19.13 -4.43
C ASP A 619 45.66 20.47 -4.73
N PHE A 620 46.25 21.23 -5.65
CA PHE A 620 45.73 22.54 -6.06
C PHE A 620 44.41 22.44 -6.83
N SER A 621 44.13 21.29 -7.47
CA SER A 621 42.88 21.09 -8.22
C SER A 621 41.70 20.98 -7.27
N GLU A 622 41.83 20.23 -6.18
CA GLU A 622 40.77 20.07 -5.17
C GLU A 622 40.49 21.38 -4.42
N GLN A 623 41.52 22.18 -4.18
CA GLN A 623 41.40 23.50 -3.53
C GLN A 623 40.67 24.50 -4.43
N ALA A 624 41.02 24.54 -5.71
CA ALA A 624 40.35 25.40 -6.68
C ALA A 624 38.88 24.99 -6.85
N GLU A 625 38.59 23.68 -6.90
CA GLU A 625 37.23 23.15 -7.00
C GLU A 625 36.39 23.52 -5.78
N PHE A 626 36.91 23.36 -4.56
CA PHE A 626 36.18 23.73 -3.34
C PHE A 626 35.84 25.22 -3.27
N ILE A 627 36.78 26.09 -3.68
CA ILE A 627 36.56 27.54 -3.73
C ILE A 627 35.51 27.91 -4.79
N LEU A 628 35.56 27.27 -5.96
CA LEU A 628 34.56 27.47 -7.01
C LEU A 628 33.16 27.08 -6.53
N LEU A 629 33.02 25.96 -5.81
CA LEU A 629 31.73 25.53 -5.26
C LEU A 629 31.15 26.52 -4.24
N MET A 630 32.00 27.09 -3.35
CA MET A 630 31.56 28.15 -2.43
C MET A 630 31.18 29.43 -3.19
N GLN A 631 31.88 29.76 -4.27
CA GLN A 631 31.59 30.93 -5.09
C GLN A 631 30.25 30.78 -5.84
N THR A 632 29.97 29.61 -6.40
CA THR A 632 28.69 29.35 -7.10
C THR A 632 27.50 29.53 -6.17
N ASP A 633 27.57 28.98 -4.95
CA ASP A 633 26.51 29.13 -3.93
C ASP A 633 26.25 30.60 -3.57
N LEU A 634 27.32 31.40 -3.45
CA LEU A 634 27.21 32.85 -3.17
C LEU A 634 26.55 33.65 -4.30
N VAL A 635 26.74 33.27 -5.56
CA VAL A 635 26.14 33.96 -6.71
C VAL A 635 24.66 33.66 -6.81
N ASP A 636 24.26 32.40 -6.58
CA ASP A 636 22.85 31.99 -6.64
C ASP A 636 22.01 32.63 -5.51
N ALA A 637 22.63 32.98 -4.38
CA ALA A 637 21.98 33.70 -3.28
C ALA A 637 21.72 35.21 -3.55
N ALA A 638 22.28 35.80 -4.61
CA ALA A 638 22.33 37.27 -4.80
C ALA A 638 21.21 37.88 -5.66
N LEU A 639 20.22 37.11 -6.14
CA LEU A 639 19.11 37.63 -6.98
C LEU A 639 17.83 37.84 -6.14
N PRO A 640 17.32 39.09 -5.97
CA PRO A 640 16.03 39.34 -5.33
C PRO A 640 14.88 39.26 -6.34
N ALA A 641 13.77 38.65 -5.91
CA ALA A 641 12.49 38.67 -6.62
C ALA A 641 11.78 40.03 -6.49
N THR A 642 11.28 40.58 -7.60
CA THR A 642 10.32 41.71 -7.59
C THR A 642 9.20 41.50 -8.62
N PRO A 643 7.94 41.88 -8.32
CA PRO A 643 6.77 41.59 -9.15
C PRO A 643 6.30 42.77 -10.03
N GLN A 644 5.76 42.41 -11.21
CA GLN A 644 4.69 43.04 -12.03
C GLN A 644 4.75 44.51 -12.53
N THR A 645 4.14 44.67 -13.71
CA THR A 645 3.43 45.83 -14.31
C THR A 645 4.13 46.82 -15.27
N LEU A 646 3.36 47.11 -16.33
CA LEU A 646 3.51 48.05 -17.44
C LEU A 646 3.84 49.48 -16.97
N THR A 647 4.70 50.20 -17.69
CA THR A 647 4.38 51.34 -18.60
C THR A 647 5.63 52.11 -18.99
N SER A 648 5.55 52.67 -20.20
CA SER A 648 6.39 53.69 -20.84
C SER A 648 7.00 54.76 -19.93
N ASP A 649 8.28 55.10 -20.17
CA ASP A 649 8.67 56.41 -20.69
C ASP A 649 10.18 56.46 -21.01
N ALA A 650 10.47 56.72 -22.28
CA ALA A 650 11.75 57.14 -22.85
C ALA A 650 12.04 58.63 -22.45
N PRO A 651 13.12 59.35 -22.88
CA PRO A 651 13.96 59.09 -24.06
C PRO A 651 15.46 59.51 -24.03
N MET A 652 16.14 59.00 -25.07
CA MET A 652 17.13 59.63 -25.98
C MET A 652 18.39 60.35 -25.47
N ASP A 653 19.55 59.85 -25.92
CA ASP A 653 20.44 60.44 -26.96
C ASP A 653 21.67 59.51 -27.07
N SER A 654 22.30 59.18 -28.20
CA SER A 654 22.20 59.65 -29.59
C SER A 654 22.88 58.62 -30.50
N ASP A 655 22.22 58.33 -31.61
CA ASP A 655 22.66 58.12 -33.00
C ASP A 655 24.14 58.45 -33.34
N ASP A 656 24.78 57.94 -34.42
CA ASP A 656 24.26 57.95 -35.78
C ASP A 656 25.15 57.21 -36.79
N ASP A 657 24.56 57.05 -37.98
CA ASP A 657 25.14 56.95 -39.32
C ASP A 657 25.42 55.56 -39.94
N PHE A 658 24.90 55.22 -41.13
CA PHE A 658 24.01 55.95 -42.04
C PHE A 658 23.50 55.00 -43.16
N ASN A 659 22.16 54.89 -43.29
CA ASN A 659 21.31 55.10 -44.50
C ASN A 659 21.73 54.54 -45.88
N SER A 660 20.82 54.07 -46.77
CA SER A 660 19.41 54.41 -47.08
C SER A 660 18.92 53.42 -48.18
N ILE A 661 17.64 53.21 -48.51
CA ILE A 661 16.69 54.13 -49.14
C ILE A 661 15.31 53.43 -49.27
N ALA A 662 14.23 54.18 -48.98
CA ALA A 662 12.86 54.28 -49.55
C ALA A 662 12.02 53.03 -49.96
N SER A 663 10.69 53.05 -50.09
CA SER A 663 9.52 53.75 -49.53
C SER A 663 8.27 53.17 -50.24
N SER A 664 7.08 53.36 -49.66
CA SER A 664 5.76 53.58 -50.30
C SER A 664 5.11 52.51 -51.20
N ASP A 665 4.00 51.97 -50.69
CA ASP A 665 2.61 52.03 -51.20
C ASP A 665 2.26 51.82 -52.69
N ASP A 666 1.09 51.18 -52.80
CA ASP A 666 0.08 51.16 -53.88
C ASP A 666 0.08 50.00 -54.92
N LEU A 667 -0.94 49.14 -54.71
CA LEU A 667 -1.97 48.67 -55.65
C LEU A 667 -1.52 48.16 -57.05
N ASP A 668 -1.81 46.89 -57.38
CA ASP A 668 -2.94 46.49 -58.25
C ASP A 668 -2.93 44.97 -58.60
N LEU A 669 -4.13 44.49 -58.91
CA LEU A 669 -4.73 43.16 -59.01
C LEU A 669 -4.08 42.06 -59.88
N GLY A 670 -4.34 40.81 -59.46
CA GLY A 670 -4.38 39.63 -60.33
C GLY A 670 -4.75 38.36 -59.55
N ASP A 671 -5.95 37.82 -59.81
CA ASP A 671 -6.41 36.47 -59.44
C ASP A 671 -5.32 35.39 -59.74
N GLU A 672 -5.23 34.25 -59.08
CA GLU A 672 -6.09 33.07 -59.27
C GLU A 672 -5.68 31.96 -58.26
N GLN A 673 -6.59 31.00 -58.05
CA GLN A 673 -6.45 29.78 -57.24
C GLN A 673 -5.23 28.92 -57.60
N ASP A 674 -4.58 28.29 -56.59
CA ASP A 674 -4.02 26.93 -56.70
C ASP A 674 -3.72 26.42 -55.28
N SER A 675 -4.34 25.37 -54.75
CA SER A 675 -4.33 23.94 -55.11
C SER A 675 -3.00 23.23 -54.86
N SER A 676 -3.13 22.20 -54.03
CA SER A 676 -2.12 21.27 -53.51
C SER A 676 -1.63 20.31 -54.57
N VAL A 677 -0.31 20.05 -54.63
CA VAL A 677 0.22 18.71 -54.97
C VAL A 677 1.68 18.55 -54.53
N ASP A 678 1.96 17.33 -54.11
CA ASP A 678 3.20 16.76 -53.57
C ASP A 678 4.45 16.92 -54.45
N PHE A 679 5.63 16.86 -53.82
CA PHE A 679 6.86 16.37 -54.43
C PHE A 679 7.67 15.53 -53.43
N ASP A 680 7.76 14.23 -53.74
CA ASP A 680 8.78 13.27 -53.31
C ASP A 680 10.20 13.72 -53.70
N ASP A 681 11.23 13.26 -52.97
CA ASP A 681 12.57 13.04 -53.55
C ASP A 681 13.35 11.93 -52.80
N ASP A 682 13.73 10.92 -53.57
CA ASP A 682 14.61 9.76 -53.31
C ASP A 682 16.10 10.21 -53.24
N SER A 683 17.02 9.57 -52.52
CA SER A 683 17.89 8.45 -53.01
C SER A 683 19.08 8.32 -52.01
N ASP A 684 19.34 7.14 -51.43
CA ASP A 684 20.23 6.03 -51.84
C ASP A 684 21.75 6.25 -51.69
N VAL A 685 22.37 5.36 -50.88
CA VAL A 685 23.78 4.95 -51.02
C VAL A 685 23.84 3.43 -50.83
N GLU A 686 24.22 2.72 -51.89
CA GLU A 686 24.44 1.27 -51.95
C GLU A 686 25.82 0.87 -51.38
N LEU A 687 25.92 -0.33 -50.81
CA LEU A 687 27.20 -1.02 -50.61
C LEU A 687 27.05 -2.49 -51.03
N GLU A 688 27.75 -2.80 -52.12
CA GLU A 688 27.81 -4.05 -52.87
C GLU A 688 28.40 -5.21 -52.06
N ASP A 689 27.93 -6.43 -52.32
CA ASP A 689 28.70 -7.65 -52.05
C ASP A 689 28.75 -8.57 -53.29
N LEU A 690 29.98 -9.01 -53.55
CA LEU A 690 30.49 -9.66 -54.74
C LEU A 690 30.11 -11.15 -54.83
N GLN A 691 29.64 -11.60 -56.00
CA GLN A 691 30.06 -12.87 -56.61
C GLN A 691 29.79 -12.88 -58.12
N ASP A 692 30.86 -13.17 -58.87
CA ASP A 692 31.03 -13.01 -60.33
C ASP A 692 30.38 -14.14 -61.17
N ASP A 693 30.12 -13.78 -62.44
CA ASP A 693 29.95 -14.58 -63.67
C ASP A 693 28.67 -15.45 -63.87
N ASP A 694 27.71 -14.98 -64.69
CA ASP A 694 27.76 -15.10 -66.16
C ASP A 694 26.46 -14.61 -66.88
N ALA A 695 26.66 -13.68 -67.83
CA ALA A 695 25.87 -13.37 -69.04
C ALA A 695 24.33 -13.12 -69.01
N ALA A 696 23.94 -11.84 -69.18
CA ALA A 696 23.29 -11.29 -70.41
C ALA A 696 22.30 -10.13 -70.12
N PHE A 697 22.55 -8.99 -70.77
CA PHE A 697 21.78 -7.73 -70.73
C PHE A 697 20.27 -7.86 -71.00
N GLY A 698 19.44 -7.20 -70.17
CA GLY A 698 18.02 -6.90 -70.45
C GLY A 698 17.36 -6.06 -69.35
N THR A 699 17.02 -4.81 -69.67
CA THR A 699 16.44 -3.74 -68.82
C THR A 699 15.19 -4.12 -68.03
N GLN A 700 15.15 -3.83 -66.71
CA GLN A 700 13.98 -3.98 -65.84
C GLN A 700 13.25 -2.64 -65.59
N LYS A 701 11.91 -2.73 -65.55
CA LYS A 701 10.93 -1.68 -65.27
C LYS A 701 10.60 -1.64 -63.77
N ASP A 702 10.29 -0.44 -63.27
CA ASP A 702 9.89 -0.12 -61.89
C ASP A 702 8.71 -0.96 -61.35
N MET A 703 8.84 -1.43 -60.11
CA MET A 703 7.88 -2.27 -59.39
C MET A 703 7.47 -1.55 -58.09
N LYS A 704 6.17 -1.23 -57.92
CA LYS A 704 5.62 -0.56 -56.72
C LYS A 704 5.93 -1.34 -55.42
N PRO A 705 6.19 -0.66 -54.27
CA PRO A 705 6.51 -1.34 -53.01
C PRO A 705 5.33 -2.19 -52.53
N LYS A 706 5.57 -3.47 -52.24
CA LYS A 706 4.58 -4.38 -51.63
C LYS A 706 4.36 -3.98 -50.16
N LYS A 707 3.10 -3.88 -49.71
CA LYS A 707 2.74 -3.71 -48.28
C LYS A 707 3.39 -4.83 -47.46
N LYS A 708 3.99 -4.50 -46.31
CA LYS A 708 4.69 -5.46 -45.43
C LYS A 708 3.67 -6.29 -44.64
N ALA A 709 4.03 -7.52 -44.26
CA ALA A 709 3.06 -8.47 -43.68
C ALA A 709 2.56 -8.09 -42.27
N TYR A 710 3.27 -7.23 -41.54
CA TYR A 710 2.96 -6.82 -40.16
C TYR A 710 2.16 -5.50 -40.05
N GLU A 711 1.91 -4.79 -41.16
CA GLU A 711 1.19 -3.51 -41.15
C GLU A 711 -0.34 -3.72 -41.18
N VAL A 712 -1.06 -2.95 -40.37
CA VAL A 712 -2.53 -3.01 -40.25
C VAL A 712 -3.14 -1.67 -40.65
N ASP A 713 -4.25 -1.70 -41.40
CA ASP A 713 -4.99 -0.50 -41.77
C ASP A 713 -5.84 0.00 -40.57
N PHE A 714 -5.70 1.26 -40.16
CA PHE A 714 -6.47 1.88 -39.07
C PHE A 714 -6.88 3.33 -39.40
N LYS A 715 -7.86 3.86 -38.66
CA LYS A 715 -8.31 5.26 -38.75
C LYS A 715 -8.48 5.88 -37.36
N VAL A 716 -8.16 7.16 -37.21
CA VAL A 716 -8.33 7.90 -35.95
C VAL A 716 -9.55 8.81 -36.07
N TYR A 717 -10.34 8.90 -35.00
CA TYR A 717 -11.55 9.73 -34.91
C TYR A 717 -11.45 10.69 -33.71
N SER A 718 -11.88 11.93 -33.93
CA SER A 718 -12.08 12.91 -32.87
C SER A 718 -13.45 12.72 -32.18
N PRO A 719 -13.68 13.30 -30.99
CA PRO A 719 -14.99 13.26 -30.34
C PRO A 719 -16.13 13.81 -31.21
N GLU A 720 -15.85 14.83 -32.03
CA GLU A 720 -16.82 15.41 -32.96
C GLU A 720 -17.18 14.42 -34.08
N ASP A 721 -16.20 13.68 -34.60
CA ASP A 721 -16.44 12.65 -35.62
C ASP A 721 -17.28 11.49 -35.06
N ILE A 722 -17.02 11.10 -33.80
CA ILE A 722 -17.78 10.07 -33.09
C ILE A 722 -19.24 10.52 -32.93
N GLN A 723 -19.46 11.77 -32.53
CA GLN A 723 -20.81 12.33 -32.39
C GLN A 723 -21.53 12.38 -33.75
N ALA A 724 -20.84 12.81 -34.82
CA ALA A 724 -21.40 12.79 -36.17
C ALA A 724 -21.76 11.37 -36.64
N GLN A 725 -20.97 10.36 -36.27
CA GLN A 725 -21.26 8.96 -36.58
C GLN A 725 -22.48 8.45 -35.81
N GLN A 726 -22.61 8.83 -34.53
CA GLN A 726 -23.80 8.51 -33.71
C GLN A 726 -25.05 9.13 -34.32
N ASP A 727 -25.01 10.41 -34.68
CA ASP A 727 -26.14 11.14 -35.25
C ASP A 727 -26.58 10.54 -36.59
N LYS A 728 -25.62 10.20 -37.46
CA LYS A 728 -25.91 9.52 -38.71
C LYS A 728 -26.58 8.15 -38.50
N GLN A 729 -26.10 7.36 -37.54
CA GLN A 729 -26.72 6.06 -37.23
C GLN A 729 -28.12 6.22 -36.64
N VAL A 730 -28.33 7.24 -35.80
CA VAL A 730 -29.63 7.58 -35.24
C VAL A 730 -30.60 7.98 -36.35
N ASP A 731 -30.18 8.83 -37.29
CA ASP A 731 -31.04 9.29 -38.38
C ASP A 731 -31.43 8.15 -39.34
N GLU A 732 -30.48 7.26 -39.65
CA GLU A 732 -30.74 6.06 -40.46
C GLU A 732 -31.79 5.16 -39.79
N VAL A 733 -31.65 4.88 -38.49
CA VAL A 733 -32.57 4.00 -37.76
C VAL A 733 -33.89 4.69 -37.44
N ALA A 734 -33.90 5.99 -37.18
CA ALA A 734 -35.11 6.78 -36.92
C ALA A 734 -36.02 6.78 -38.15
N THR A 735 -35.42 6.89 -39.33
CA THR A 735 -36.13 6.80 -40.62
C THR A 735 -36.71 5.40 -40.85
N LEU A 736 -36.02 4.35 -40.41
CA LEU A 736 -36.46 2.96 -40.57
C LEU A 736 -37.56 2.53 -39.58
N LEU A 737 -37.48 2.99 -38.32
CA LEU A 737 -38.40 2.59 -37.24
C LEU A 737 -39.60 3.56 -37.08
N GLU A 738 -39.62 4.66 -37.85
CA GLU A 738 -40.61 5.75 -37.74
C GLU A 738 -40.73 6.31 -36.32
N GLN A 739 -39.62 6.34 -35.58
CA GLN A 739 -39.53 6.86 -34.21
C GLN A 739 -38.77 8.20 -34.19
N PRO A 740 -39.06 9.10 -33.25
CA PRO A 740 -38.30 10.34 -33.11
C PRO A 740 -36.82 10.03 -32.81
N PRO A 741 -35.88 10.91 -33.21
CA PRO A 741 -34.44 10.68 -33.05
C PRO A 741 -34.04 10.48 -31.57
N GLU A 742 -34.74 11.12 -30.63
CA GLU A 742 -34.45 10.94 -29.20
C GLU A 742 -34.86 9.56 -28.68
N ALA A 743 -36.00 9.02 -29.15
CA ALA A 743 -36.42 7.66 -28.83
C ALA A 743 -35.48 6.63 -29.48
N THR A 744 -35.05 6.91 -30.72
CA THR A 744 -34.12 6.06 -31.46
C THR A 744 -32.75 5.97 -30.78
N ARG A 745 -32.22 7.07 -30.22
CA ARG A 745 -31.00 7.06 -29.40
C ARG A 745 -31.10 6.11 -28.20
N ILE A 746 -32.24 6.10 -27.52
CA ILE A 746 -32.47 5.22 -26.35
C ILE A 746 -32.58 3.75 -26.80
N LEU A 747 -33.29 3.49 -27.90
CA LEU A 747 -33.39 2.14 -28.48
C LEU A 747 -32.03 1.60 -28.93
N LEU A 748 -31.19 2.43 -29.54
CA LEU A 748 -29.84 2.07 -29.93
C LEU A 748 -28.96 1.74 -28.72
N ARG A 749 -29.04 2.53 -27.64
CA ARG A 749 -28.33 2.23 -26.39
C ARG A 749 -28.80 0.91 -25.77
N TYR A 750 -30.11 0.63 -25.76
CA TYR A 750 -30.65 -0.65 -25.30
C TYR A 750 -30.08 -1.84 -26.10
N ALA A 751 -29.93 -1.68 -27.41
CA ALA A 751 -29.37 -2.69 -28.30
C ALA A 751 -27.84 -2.68 -28.42
N ARG A 752 -27.11 -1.95 -27.55
CA ARG A 752 -25.64 -1.77 -27.61
C ARG A 752 -25.14 -1.31 -28.98
N TRP A 753 -25.85 -0.34 -29.57
CA TRP A 753 -25.58 0.23 -30.88
C TRP A 753 -25.55 -0.78 -32.05
N ASN A 754 -26.08 -2.00 -31.85
CA ASN A 754 -26.24 -2.98 -32.90
C ASN A 754 -27.56 -2.75 -33.65
N LYS A 755 -27.48 -2.02 -34.77
CA LYS A 755 -28.65 -1.66 -35.59
C LYS A 755 -29.42 -2.86 -36.13
N GLU A 756 -28.74 -3.93 -36.53
CA GLU A 756 -29.37 -5.11 -37.14
C GLU A 756 -30.21 -5.85 -36.11
N LYS A 757 -29.62 -6.10 -34.94
CA LYS A 757 -30.30 -6.75 -33.81
C LYS A 757 -31.49 -5.93 -33.31
N LEU A 758 -31.36 -4.60 -33.27
CA LEU A 758 -32.45 -3.72 -32.88
C LEU A 758 -33.62 -3.80 -33.87
N ILE A 759 -33.33 -3.74 -35.17
CA ILE A 759 -34.37 -3.81 -36.22
C ILE A 759 -35.06 -5.18 -36.17
N GLU A 760 -34.32 -6.28 -36.02
CA GLU A 760 -34.89 -7.62 -35.91
C GLU A 760 -35.83 -7.73 -34.70
N GLN A 761 -35.37 -7.33 -33.51
CA GLN A 761 -36.20 -7.38 -32.29
C GLN A 761 -37.43 -6.46 -32.37
N TYR A 762 -37.28 -5.28 -32.97
CA TYR A 762 -38.38 -4.32 -33.10
C TYR A 762 -39.43 -4.80 -34.11
N MET A 763 -39.00 -5.45 -35.20
CA MET A 763 -39.90 -6.04 -36.19
C MET A 763 -40.64 -7.28 -35.64
N ASP A 764 -40.00 -8.05 -34.75
CA ASP A 764 -40.62 -9.20 -34.09
C ASP A 764 -41.65 -8.80 -33.04
N SER A 765 -41.39 -7.78 -32.21
CA SER A 765 -42.28 -7.36 -31.13
C SER A 765 -42.10 -5.89 -30.75
N GLN A 766 -42.72 -5.00 -31.54
CA GLN A 766 -42.65 -3.55 -31.37
C GLN A 766 -43.03 -3.09 -29.95
N GLU A 767 -44.14 -3.58 -29.39
CA GLU A 767 -44.64 -3.13 -28.08
C GLU A 767 -43.71 -3.55 -26.93
N GLU A 768 -43.18 -4.77 -26.99
CA GLU A 768 -42.34 -5.32 -25.93
C GLU A 768 -40.95 -4.66 -25.91
N VAL A 769 -40.39 -4.32 -27.07
CA VAL A 769 -39.10 -3.60 -27.17
C VAL A 769 -39.23 -2.17 -26.67
N LEU A 770 -40.31 -1.47 -27.03
CA LEU A 770 -40.59 -0.11 -26.57
C LEU A 770 -40.76 -0.06 -25.04
N ASP A 771 -41.54 -0.99 -24.46
CA ASP A 771 -41.73 -1.06 -23.01
C ASP A 771 -40.44 -1.46 -22.27
N LYS A 772 -39.67 -2.42 -22.78
CA LYS A 772 -38.37 -2.81 -22.19
C LYS A 772 -37.31 -1.72 -22.28
N ALA A 773 -37.31 -0.93 -23.35
CA ALA A 773 -36.44 0.24 -23.50
C ALA A 773 -36.93 1.46 -22.67
N GLY A 774 -38.10 1.37 -22.04
CA GLY A 774 -38.68 2.43 -21.21
C GLY A 774 -39.41 3.53 -22.00
N LEU A 775 -39.63 3.33 -23.30
CA LEU A 775 -40.34 4.25 -24.19
C LEU A 775 -41.79 3.79 -24.35
N GLY A 776 -42.67 4.17 -23.42
CA GLY A 776 -44.09 3.83 -23.55
C GLY A 776 -44.76 4.49 -24.77
N GLN A 777 -45.87 3.93 -25.26
CA GLN A 777 -46.59 4.37 -26.48
C GLN A 777 -47.11 5.84 -26.47
N ASP A 778 -47.08 6.55 -25.33
CA ASP A 778 -47.74 7.85 -25.14
C ASP A 778 -46.77 9.01 -24.83
N ILE A 779 -45.68 9.17 -25.59
CA ILE A 779 -44.71 10.28 -25.46
C ILE A 779 -45.38 11.67 -25.62
N SER A 780 -46.51 11.73 -26.32
CA SER A 780 -47.18 13.00 -26.68
C SER A 780 -48.11 13.58 -25.61
N ARG A 781 -48.52 12.83 -24.56
CA ARG A 781 -49.64 13.27 -23.70
C ARG A 781 -49.28 14.01 -22.42
N ASN A 782 -48.07 13.88 -21.87
CA ASN A 782 -47.62 14.66 -20.71
C ASN A 782 -46.08 14.79 -20.69
N PRO A 783 -45.49 15.94 -21.08
CA PRO A 783 -44.07 16.17 -20.87
C PRO A 783 -43.76 16.20 -19.36
N PRO A 784 -42.63 15.61 -18.92
CA PRO A 784 -42.24 15.64 -17.52
C PRO A 784 -42.02 17.08 -17.08
N LYS A 785 -42.82 17.54 -16.11
CA LYS A 785 -42.74 18.90 -15.56
C LYS A 785 -42.44 18.82 -14.07
N ILE A 786 -41.63 19.76 -13.62
CA ILE A 786 -41.44 20.00 -12.19
C ILE A 786 -42.72 20.66 -11.67
N GLU A 787 -43.38 20.01 -10.72
CA GLU A 787 -44.63 20.48 -10.13
C GLU A 787 -44.49 20.58 -8.60
N THR A 788 -45.16 21.57 -8.01
CA THR A 788 -45.25 21.73 -6.56
C THR A 788 -46.60 21.20 -6.08
N ILE A 789 -46.58 20.04 -5.42
CA ILE A 789 -47.81 19.41 -4.91
C ILE A 789 -47.99 19.78 -3.43
N HIS A 790 -49.15 20.32 -3.08
CA HIS A 790 -49.46 20.68 -1.69
C HIS A 790 -49.67 19.43 -0.84
N GLY A 791 -48.87 19.26 0.22
CA GLY A 791 -48.94 18.10 1.13
C GLY A 791 -48.24 16.83 0.63
N PHE A 792 -47.28 16.97 -0.30
CA PHE A 792 -46.40 15.88 -0.71
C PHE A 792 -45.33 15.59 0.35
N VAL A 793 -45.08 14.30 0.60
CA VAL A 793 -43.97 13.81 1.42
C VAL A 793 -43.07 12.98 0.53
N CYS A 794 -41.77 13.27 0.51
CA CYS A 794 -40.82 12.52 -0.31
C CYS A 794 -40.49 11.17 0.33
N ASP A 795 -40.61 10.06 -0.42
CA ASP A 795 -40.31 8.72 0.11
C ASP A 795 -38.81 8.47 0.37
N ILE A 796 -37.91 9.30 -0.20
CA ILE A 796 -36.46 9.18 -0.03
C ILE A 796 -35.99 9.98 1.19
N CYS A 797 -36.21 11.30 1.23
CA CYS A 797 -35.76 12.15 2.33
C CYS A 797 -36.78 12.30 3.47
N CYS A 798 -38.00 11.79 3.31
CA CYS A 798 -39.10 11.93 4.29
C CYS A 798 -39.49 13.39 4.64
N GLU A 799 -39.08 14.38 3.84
CA GLU A 799 -39.44 15.79 4.04
C GLU A 799 -40.83 16.12 3.49
N ASP A 800 -41.55 17.01 4.20
CA ASP A 800 -42.93 17.42 3.95
C ASP A 800 -43.11 18.94 3.77
N THR A 801 -42.05 19.65 3.39
CA THR A 801 -42.06 21.12 3.30
C THR A 801 -43.09 21.66 2.28
N PRO A 802 -43.93 22.65 2.65
CA PRO A 802 -44.89 23.23 1.72
C PRO A 802 -44.19 23.94 0.55
N GLY A 803 -44.42 23.46 -0.68
CA GLY A 803 -43.85 24.05 -1.91
C GLY A 803 -42.60 23.34 -2.45
N LEU A 804 -42.27 22.14 -1.95
CA LEU A 804 -41.18 21.32 -2.45
C LEU A 804 -41.34 21.04 -3.97
N PRO A 805 -40.32 21.33 -4.81
CA PRO A 805 -40.36 20.98 -6.22
C PRO A 805 -40.23 19.46 -6.37
N THR A 806 -41.23 18.85 -7.01
CA THR A 806 -41.29 17.40 -7.21
C THR A 806 -41.20 17.06 -8.69
N PHE A 807 -40.57 15.93 -8.98
CA PHE A 807 -40.45 15.39 -10.32
C PHE A 807 -41.01 13.97 -10.34
N ALA A 808 -41.84 13.66 -11.32
CA ALA A 808 -42.42 12.33 -11.51
C ALA A 808 -41.97 11.74 -12.85
N MET A 809 -41.42 10.54 -12.79
CA MET A 809 -41.03 9.76 -13.96
C MET A 809 -42.25 9.10 -14.63
N GLN A 810 -42.09 8.60 -15.86
CA GLN A 810 -43.13 7.84 -16.58
C GLN A 810 -43.53 6.51 -15.91
N CYS A 811 -42.81 6.07 -14.87
CA CYS A 811 -43.23 4.96 -14.00
C CYS A 811 -44.25 5.38 -12.94
N GLY A 812 -44.51 6.68 -12.75
CA GLY A 812 -45.41 7.21 -11.72
C GLY A 812 -44.74 7.44 -10.36
N HIS A 813 -43.49 7.01 -10.17
CA HIS A 813 -42.70 7.32 -8.98
C HIS A 813 -42.31 8.80 -8.98
N ARG A 814 -42.52 9.47 -7.83
CA ARG A 814 -42.33 10.91 -7.66
C ARG A 814 -41.49 11.19 -6.43
N PHE A 815 -40.41 11.94 -6.62
CA PHE A 815 -39.48 12.33 -5.55
C PHE A 815 -39.19 13.83 -5.65
N CYS A 816 -38.56 14.40 -4.62
CA CYS A 816 -38.10 15.78 -4.68
C CYS A 816 -36.91 15.93 -5.64
N VAL A 817 -36.77 17.12 -6.23
CA VAL A 817 -35.69 17.41 -7.19
C VAL A 817 -34.31 17.24 -6.55
N ASP A 818 -34.15 17.55 -5.26
CA ASP A 818 -32.86 17.47 -4.59
C ASP A 818 -32.42 16.01 -4.36
N CYS A 819 -33.34 15.10 -4.04
CA CYS A 819 -33.04 13.66 -4.00
C CYS A 819 -32.68 13.12 -5.39
N TYR A 820 -33.36 13.56 -6.44
CA TYR A 820 -32.98 13.19 -7.82
C TYR A 820 -31.57 13.70 -8.16
N ARG A 821 -31.23 14.93 -7.79
CA ARG A 821 -29.89 15.50 -8.03
C ARG A 821 -28.80 14.74 -7.30
N GLN A 822 -29.00 14.41 -6.03
CA GLN A 822 -28.05 13.63 -5.25
C GLN A 822 -27.86 12.24 -5.84
N TYR A 823 -28.96 11.57 -6.19
CA TYR A 823 -28.91 10.26 -6.84
C TYR A 823 -28.16 10.29 -8.19
N LEU A 824 -28.44 11.28 -9.03
CA LEU A 824 -27.75 11.44 -10.32
C LEU A 824 -26.27 11.82 -10.15
N ALA A 825 -25.95 12.68 -9.17
CA ALA A 825 -24.57 13.06 -8.88
C ALA A 825 -23.73 11.85 -8.43
N GLN A 826 -24.29 10.99 -7.56
CA GLN A 826 -23.64 9.76 -7.13
C GLN A 826 -23.38 8.81 -8.31
N LYS A 827 -24.41 8.55 -9.13
CA LYS A 827 -24.29 7.65 -10.29
C LYS A 827 -23.30 8.14 -11.36
N ILE A 828 -23.26 9.45 -11.62
CA ILE A 828 -22.41 10.03 -12.68
C ILE A 828 -20.98 10.30 -12.19
N LYS A 829 -20.79 10.71 -10.92
CA LYS A 829 -19.47 11.10 -10.41
C LYS A 829 -18.71 9.94 -9.81
N GLU A 830 -19.35 9.13 -8.95
CA GLU A 830 -18.70 8.07 -8.18
C GLU A 830 -18.73 6.73 -8.92
N GLU A 831 -19.88 6.33 -9.46
CA GLU A 831 -20.02 5.02 -10.13
C GLU A 831 -19.67 5.03 -11.63
N GLY A 832 -19.54 6.21 -12.25
CA GLY A 832 -19.19 6.34 -13.67
C GLY A 832 -20.28 5.83 -14.65
N GLU A 833 -21.49 5.55 -14.17
CA GLU A 833 -22.57 5.02 -15.00
C GLU A 833 -23.41 6.15 -15.64
N ALA A 834 -23.28 6.34 -16.96
CA ALA A 834 -24.11 7.31 -17.69
C ALA A 834 -25.22 6.66 -18.54
N ALA A 835 -24.99 5.47 -19.12
CA ALA A 835 -25.90 4.95 -20.14
C ALA A 835 -27.18 4.28 -19.59
N ARG A 836 -27.23 3.88 -18.31
CA ARG A 836 -28.29 2.97 -17.79
C ARG A 836 -28.83 3.36 -16.41
N ILE A 837 -28.93 4.65 -16.13
CA ILE A 837 -29.42 5.12 -14.83
C ILE A 837 -30.91 4.76 -14.67
N LYS A 838 -31.21 3.92 -13.67
CA LYS A 838 -32.57 3.45 -13.36
C LYS A 838 -33.31 4.42 -12.44
N CYS A 839 -34.64 4.35 -12.45
CA CYS A 839 -35.50 5.05 -11.50
C CYS A 839 -35.18 4.63 -10.04
N PRO A 840 -35.11 5.58 -9.09
CA PRO A 840 -34.79 5.28 -7.69
C PRO A 840 -35.94 4.64 -6.89
N GLY A 841 -37.07 4.27 -7.52
CA GLY A 841 -38.17 3.57 -6.86
C GLY A 841 -37.92 2.07 -6.70
N ASP A 842 -38.35 1.51 -5.57
CA ASP A 842 -38.17 0.08 -5.24
C ASP A 842 -38.82 -0.83 -6.31
N GLY A 843 -38.04 -1.79 -6.81
CA GLY A 843 -38.47 -2.72 -7.87
C GLY A 843 -38.67 -2.09 -9.27
N CYS A 844 -38.31 -0.83 -9.49
CA CYS A 844 -38.46 -0.16 -10.78
C CYS A 844 -37.22 -0.33 -11.68
N HIS A 845 -37.40 -0.83 -12.90
CA HIS A 845 -36.32 -0.97 -13.89
C HIS A 845 -36.41 0.03 -15.05
N LYS A 846 -37.29 1.04 -14.97
CA LYS A 846 -37.38 2.07 -16.01
C LYS A 846 -36.15 2.97 -16.00
N ILE A 847 -35.56 3.18 -17.18
CA ILE A 847 -34.41 4.05 -17.41
C ILE A 847 -34.87 5.51 -17.43
N ILE A 848 -34.08 6.42 -16.84
CA ILE A 848 -34.34 7.86 -16.90
C ILE A 848 -34.04 8.37 -18.31
N ASP A 849 -34.99 9.07 -18.92
CA ASP A 849 -34.83 9.62 -20.26
C ASP A 849 -33.88 10.83 -20.28
N ALA A 850 -33.22 11.05 -21.43
CA ALA A 850 -32.23 12.12 -21.58
C ALA A 850 -32.81 13.52 -21.29
N LYS A 851 -34.07 13.78 -21.65
CA LYS A 851 -34.71 15.08 -21.38
C LYS A 851 -34.92 15.31 -19.88
N SER A 852 -35.31 14.27 -19.16
CA SER A 852 -35.41 14.30 -17.70
C SER A 852 -34.05 14.46 -17.03
N LEU A 853 -32.99 13.86 -17.56
CA LEU A 853 -31.61 14.09 -17.10
C LEU A 853 -31.18 15.54 -17.32
N ASP A 854 -31.37 16.10 -18.53
CA ASP A 854 -31.04 17.50 -18.83
C ASP A 854 -31.80 18.51 -17.93
N LEU A 855 -33.02 18.16 -17.50
CA LEU A 855 -33.83 18.97 -16.58
C LEU A 855 -33.40 18.87 -15.12
N LEU A 856 -32.84 17.73 -14.70
CA LEU A 856 -32.52 17.43 -13.30
C LEU A 856 -31.06 17.68 -12.95
N VAL A 857 -30.15 17.52 -13.91
CA VAL A 857 -28.69 17.61 -13.76
C VAL A 857 -28.22 19.08 -13.79
N THR A 858 -27.18 19.42 -13.02
CA THR A 858 -26.55 20.75 -13.02
C THR A 858 -25.60 20.90 -14.23
N SER A 859 -25.27 22.13 -14.64
CA SER A 859 -24.35 22.39 -15.76
C SER A 859 -23.05 21.59 -15.68
N ASP A 860 -22.48 21.51 -14.48
CA ASP A 860 -21.15 20.92 -14.24
C ASP A 860 -21.16 19.38 -14.38
N LEU A 861 -22.31 18.74 -14.16
CA LEU A 861 -22.47 17.29 -14.32
C LEU A 861 -22.89 16.88 -15.74
N THR A 862 -23.36 17.85 -16.54
CA THR A 862 -23.84 17.61 -17.91
C THR A 862 -22.68 17.25 -18.84
N ASP A 863 -21.54 17.93 -18.71
CA ASP A 863 -20.36 17.66 -19.54
C ASP A 863 -19.77 16.28 -19.27
N ARG A 864 -19.63 15.90 -17.99
CA ARG A 864 -19.18 14.57 -17.57
C ARG A 864 -20.14 13.48 -18.02
N TYR A 865 -21.44 13.74 -17.96
CA TYR A 865 -22.46 12.80 -18.46
C TYR A 865 -22.33 12.58 -19.97
N HIS A 866 -22.13 13.64 -20.77
CA HIS A 866 -21.90 13.52 -22.21
C HIS A 866 -20.61 12.78 -22.55
N GLU A 867 -19.53 13.02 -21.81
CA GLU A 867 -18.26 12.30 -21.96
C GLU A 867 -18.44 10.80 -21.71
N LEU A 868 -19.07 10.42 -20.60
CA LEU A 868 -19.33 9.02 -20.27
C LEU A 868 -20.26 8.35 -21.29
N LEU A 869 -21.25 9.07 -21.82
CA LEU A 869 -22.09 8.56 -22.90
C LEU A 869 -21.28 8.28 -24.18
N MET A 870 -20.35 9.15 -24.55
CA MET A 870 -19.47 8.91 -25.68
C MET A 870 -18.55 7.72 -25.43
N ARG A 871 -18.04 7.55 -24.20
CA ARG A 871 -17.22 6.39 -23.83
C ARG A 871 -17.96 5.07 -24.03
N THR A 872 -19.21 4.99 -23.56
CA THR A 872 -20.03 3.78 -23.74
C THR A 872 -20.28 3.40 -25.21
N TYR A 873 -20.34 4.37 -26.13
CA TYR A 873 -20.50 4.09 -27.55
C TYR A 873 -19.27 3.42 -28.18
N VAL A 874 -18.08 3.84 -27.75
CA VAL A 874 -16.82 3.24 -28.20
C VAL A 874 -16.66 1.85 -27.60
N ASP A 875 -16.97 1.67 -26.31
CA ASP A 875 -16.85 0.38 -25.63
C ASP A 875 -17.82 -0.68 -26.19
N ASP A 876 -19.02 -0.27 -26.63
CA ASP A 876 -20.00 -1.16 -27.25
C ASP A 876 -19.57 -1.63 -28.67
N LYS A 877 -18.60 -0.98 -29.32
CA LYS A 877 -18.11 -1.33 -30.66
C LYS A 877 -16.74 -2.01 -30.62
N GLU A 878 -16.72 -3.31 -30.97
CA GLU A 878 -15.48 -4.12 -30.97
C GLU A 878 -14.35 -3.58 -31.87
N ASN A 879 -14.69 -2.79 -32.89
CA ASN A 879 -13.74 -2.24 -33.86
C ASN A 879 -13.26 -0.81 -33.51
N LEU A 880 -13.69 -0.23 -32.40
CA LEU A 880 -13.27 1.10 -31.92
C LEU A 880 -12.71 0.98 -30.50
N LYS A 881 -11.62 1.69 -30.21
CA LYS A 881 -11.06 1.80 -28.85
C LYS A 881 -10.53 3.19 -28.58
N TRP A 882 -10.61 3.64 -27.34
CA TRP A 882 -9.95 4.87 -26.89
C TRP A 882 -8.44 4.73 -26.87
N CYS A 883 -7.73 5.82 -27.12
CA CYS A 883 -6.30 5.88 -26.90
C CYS A 883 -6.00 5.82 -25.39
N PRO A 884 -5.07 4.95 -24.94
CA PRO A 884 -4.73 4.82 -23.52
C PRO A 884 -3.84 5.97 -22.99
N ALA A 885 -3.44 6.93 -23.83
CA ALA A 885 -2.61 8.04 -23.40
C ALA A 885 -3.37 8.97 -22.43
N PRO A 886 -2.74 9.42 -21.33
CA PRO A 886 -3.39 10.31 -20.36
C PRO A 886 -3.83 11.61 -21.05
N ASN A 887 -5.05 12.05 -20.74
CA ASN A 887 -5.69 13.23 -21.34
C ASN A 887 -5.95 13.17 -22.87
N CYS A 888 -5.83 12.00 -23.49
CA CYS A 888 -6.14 11.84 -24.92
C CYS A 888 -7.64 11.58 -25.14
N VAL A 889 -8.25 12.33 -26.06
CA VAL A 889 -9.68 12.26 -26.39
C VAL A 889 -9.96 11.60 -27.75
N TYR A 890 -8.96 10.98 -28.37
CA TYR A 890 -9.09 10.34 -29.68
C TYR A 890 -9.41 8.85 -29.56
N ALA A 891 -10.24 8.33 -30.47
CA ALA A 891 -10.52 6.91 -30.61
C ALA A 891 -9.95 6.37 -31.93
N VAL A 892 -9.54 5.10 -31.96
CA VAL A 892 -8.96 4.45 -33.14
C VAL A 892 -9.86 3.31 -33.60
N GLU A 893 -10.18 3.27 -34.89
CA GLU A 893 -10.89 2.18 -35.55
C GLU A 893 -9.91 1.22 -36.23
N CYS A 894 -10.06 -0.07 -35.93
CA CYS A 894 -9.26 -1.14 -36.51
C CYS A 894 -10.18 -2.29 -36.96
N PRO A 895 -10.05 -2.80 -38.19
CA PRO A 895 -10.89 -3.88 -38.72
C PRO A 895 -10.51 -5.26 -38.18
N VAL A 896 -9.41 -5.37 -37.42
CA VAL A 896 -8.90 -6.64 -36.89
C VAL A 896 -9.79 -7.15 -35.76
N LYS A 897 -10.30 -8.37 -35.92
CA LYS A 897 -11.17 -9.02 -34.93
C LYS A 897 -10.36 -9.70 -33.84
N GLN A 898 -10.97 -9.87 -32.66
CA GLN A 898 -10.34 -10.54 -31.51
C GLN A 898 -9.76 -11.93 -31.83
N ARG A 899 -10.39 -12.67 -32.76
CA ARG A 899 -9.97 -14.03 -33.18
C ARG A 899 -8.70 -14.05 -34.03
N GLU A 900 -8.27 -12.91 -34.56
CA GLU A 900 -7.09 -12.78 -35.42
C GLU A 900 -5.85 -12.31 -34.63
N LEU A 901 -5.99 -11.99 -33.35
CA LEU A 901 -4.92 -11.47 -32.48
C LEU A 901 -3.78 -12.47 -32.18
N ASP A 902 -4.00 -13.76 -32.44
CA ASP A 902 -2.95 -14.78 -32.38
C ASP A 902 -2.12 -14.87 -33.68
N ARG A 903 -2.63 -14.29 -34.78
CA ARG A 903 -2.01 -14.33 -36.11
C ARG A 903 -1.44 -12.98 -36.53
N ILE A 904 -2.05 -11.89 -36.05
CA ILE A 904 -1.70 -10.52 -36.38
C ILE A 904 -1.58 -9.75 -35.07
N VAL A 905 -0.52 -8.96 -34.94
CA VAL A 905 -0.35 -8.02 -33.82
C VAL A 905 -0.73 -6.62 -34.30
N PRO A 906 -1.95 -6.14 -34.01
CA PRO A 906 -2.44 -4.86 -34.53
C PRO A 906 -1.90 -3.69 -33.71
N THR A 907 -0.66 -3.29 -33.98
CA THR A 907 -0.11 -2.05 -33.44
C THR A 907 -0.65 -0.87 -34.25
N VAL A 908 -1.31 0.06 -33.58
CA VAL A 908 -1.88 1.29 -34.17
C VAL A 908 -1.21 2.52 -33.55
N MET A 909 -1.23 3.63 -34.27
CA MET A 909 -0.70 4.91 -33.79
C MET A 909 -1.81 5.94 -33.73
N CYS A 910 -2.02 6.53 -32.55
CA CYS A 910 -2.96 7.63 -32.40
C CYS A 910 -2.37 8.94 -32.96
N ASP A 911 -3.22 9.91 -33.29
CA ASP A 911 -2.77 11.27 -33.69
C ASP A 911 -1.95 11.98 -32.60
N CYS A 912 -2.14 11.63 -31.33
CA CYS A 912 -1.29 12.07 -30.22
C CYS A 912 0.12 11.43 -30.21
N LYS A 913 0.49 10.70 -31.26
CA LYS A 913 1.77 10.00 -31.45
C LYS A 913 2.06 8.86 -30.46
N HIS A 914 1.04 8.38 -29.75
CA HIS A 914 1.16 7.22 -28.87
C HIS A 914 0.89 5.91 -29.63
N PRO A 915 1.87 4.98 -29.73
CA PRO A 915 1.66 3.66 -30.33
C PRO A 915 1.19 2.65 -29.29
N PHE A 916 0.12 1.92 -29.58
CA PHE A 916 -0.42 0.88 -28.70
C PHE A 916 -1.01 -0.28 -29.51
N CYS A 917 -1.14 -1.45 -28.88
CA CYS A 917 -1.79 -2.59 -29.49
C CYS A 917 -3.32 -2.47 -29.36
N PHE A 918 -4.03 -2.51 -30.49
CA PHE A 918 -5.49 -2.51 -30.50
C PHE A 918 -6.09 -3.72 -29.77
N GLY A 919 -5.38 -4.86 -29.73
CA GLY A 919 -5.84 -6.07 -29.06
C GLY A 919 -5.87 -5.98 -27.53
N CYS A 920 -4.73 -5.59 -26.93
CA CYS A 920 -4.51 -5.65 -25.49
C CYS A 920 -4.22 -4.30 -24.82
N THR A 921 -4.34 -3.18 -25.54
CA THR A 921 -4.12 -1.79 -25.08
C THR A 921 -2.72 -1.46 -24.52
N LEU A 922 -1.83 -2.45 -24.42
CA LEU A 922 -0.42 -2.27 -24.06
C LEU A 922 0.38 -1.55 -25.16
N VAL A 923 1.54 -1.01 -24.78
CA VAL A 923 2.54 -0.43 -25.69
C VAL A 923 2.97 -1.45 -26.75
N ASP A 924 3.41 -0.99 -27.92
CA ASP A 924 3.86 -1.82 -29.05
C ASP A 924 4.70 -3.02 -28.60
N HIS A 925 4.16 -4.22 -28.84
CA HIS A 925 4.75 -5.50 -28.43
C HIS A 925 5.05 -6.44 -29.59
N GLN A 926 5.24 -5.89 -30.79
CA GLN A 926 5.70 -6.67 -31.94
C GLN A 926 7.12 -7.23 -31.69
N PRO A 927 7.37 -8.53 -31.97
CA PRO A 927 6.54 -9.46 -32.73
C PRO A 927 5.63 -10.40 -31.89
N ALA A 928 5.57 -10.25 -30.57
CA ALA A 928 4.86 -11.20 -29.71
C ALA A 928 3.32 -11.05 -29.81
N PRO A 929 2.55 -12.15 -30.03
CA PRO A 929 1.10 -12.14 -29.95
C PRO A 929 0.57 -11.73 -28.56
N CYS A 930 -0.60 -11.10 -28.52
CA CYS A 930 -1.21 -10.60 -27.28
C CYS A 930 -1.36 -11.70 -26.21
N SER A 931 -1.68 -12.92 -26.62
CA SER A 931 -1.85 -14.08 -25.75
C SER A 931 -0.55 -14.53 -25.08
N LEU A 932 0.59 -14.39 -25.75
CA LEU A 932 1.91 -14.65 -25.16
C LEU A 932 2.36 -13.52 -24.26
N VAL A 933 2.10 -12.27 -24.63
CA VAL A 933 2.42 -11.09 -23.81
C VAL A 933 1.72 -11.16 -22.46
N LYS A 934 0.41 -11.43 -22.43
CA LYS A 934 -0.36 -11.59 -21.18
C LYS A 934 0.22 -12.69 -20.29
N LYS A 935 0.66 -13.81 -20.86
CA LYS A 935 1.29 -14.90 -20.10
C LYS A 935 2.69 -14.53 -19.62
N TRP A 936 3.46 -13.80 -20.42
CA TRP A 936 4.79 -13.33 -20.04
C TRP A 936 4.72 -12.36 -18.86
N LEU A 937 3.86 -11.34 -18.95
CA LEU A 937 3.67 -10.37 -17.87
C LEU A 937 3.19 -11.03 -16.58
N LYS A 938 2.17 -11.90 -16.67
CA LYS A 938 1.73 -12.70 -15.52
C LYS A 938 2.86 -13.54 -14.92
N LYS A 939 3.72 -14.14 -15.76
CA LYS A 939 4.87 -14.91 -15.30
C LYS A 939 5.92 -14.01 -14.62
N CYS A 940 6.12 -12.79 -15.11
CA CYS A 940 6.98 -11.80 -14.48
C CYS A 940 6.46 -11.36 -13.10
N GLU A 941 5.14 -11.23 -12.95
CA GLU A 941 4.48 -10.93 -11.67
C GLU A 941 4.57 -12.11 -10.68
N ASP A 942 4.37 -13.35 -11.17
CA ASP A 942 4.37 -14.56 -10.35
C ASP A 942 5.80 -14.95 -9.86
N ASP A 943 6.83 -14.75 -10.68
CA ASP A 943 8.22 -15.19 -10.41
C ASP A 943 9.15 -14.01 -9.95
N SER A 944 8.86 -13.43 -8.77
CA SER A 944 9.71 -12.65 -7.83
C SER A 944 10.46 -11.36 -8.27
N GLU A 945 10.22 -10.24 -7.56
CA GLU A 945 10.85 -8.92 -7.78
C GLU A 945 12.18 -8.69 -6.99
N THR A 946 12.46 -9.46 -5.94
CA THR A 946 13.62 -9.18 -5.06
C THR A 946 14.96 -9.71 -5.60
N ALA A 947 14.97 -10.88 -6.25
CA ALA A 947 16.19 -11.45 -6.86
C ALA A 947 16.52 -10.81 -8.22
N ASN A 948 15.50 -10.31 -8.92
CA ASN A 948 15.60 -9.76 -10.27
C ASN A 948 16.22 -8.35 -10.29
N TRP A 949 16.04 -7.55 -9.23
CA TRP A 949 16.60 -6.20 -9.13
C TRP A 949 18.13 -6.17 -8.93
N ILE A 950 18.67 -7.13 -8.16
CA ILE A 950 20.11 -7.22 -7.84
C ILE A 950 20.92 -7.68 -9.07
N SER A 951 20.39 -8.60 -9.88
CA SER A 951 21.09 -9.12 -11.07
C SER A 951 21.07 -8.17 -12.27
N ALA A 952 20.14 -7.21 -12.31
CA ALA A 952 19.95 -6.30 -13.44
C ALA A 952 20.86 -5.06 -13.37
N ASN A 953 21.07 -4.50 -12.18
CA ASN A 953 21.66 -3.16 -12.03
C ASN A 953 23.16 -3.15 -11.71
N THR A 954 23.70 -4.20 -11.09
CA THR A 954 25.11 -4.26 -10.69
C THR A 954 25.72 -5.63 -10.97
N LYS A 955 26.84 -5.69 -11.69
CA LYS A 955 27.57 -6.94 -11.98
C LYS A 955 29.05 -6.80 -11.69
N GLU A 956 29.70 -7.89 -11.32
CA GLU A 956 31.15 -7.92 -11.06
C GLU A 956 31.94 -8.20 -12.34
N CYS A 957 33.03 -7.48 -12.58
CA CYS A 957 33.90 -7.75 -13.72
C CYS A 957 34.40 -9.21 -13.71
N PRO A 958 34.24 -9.98 -14.81
CA PRO A 958 34.62 -11.40 -14.84
C PRO A 958 36.13 -11.64 -14.67
N LYS A 959 36.95 -10.59 -14.83
CA LYS A 959 38.42 -10.66 -14.72
C LYS A 959 38.98 -10.14 -13.40
N CYS A 960 38.37 -9.12 -12.80
CA CYS A 960 38.94 -8.45 -11.62
C CYS A 960 37.94 -8.22 -10.47
N GLN A 961 36.71 -8.71 -10.62
CA GLN A 961 35.63 -8.65 -9.64
C GLN A 961 35.30 -7.24 -9.14
N SER A 962 35.73 -6.19 -9.84
CA SER A 962 35.27 -4.84 -9.55
C SER A 962 33.79 -4.75 -9.91
N THR A 963 32.98 -4.20 -9.01
CA THR A 963 31.58 -3.87 -9.29
C THR A 963 31.51 -2.86 -10.43
N ILE A 964 30.68 -3.15 -11.42
CA ILE A 964 30.42 -2.33 -12.60
C ILE A 964 28.91 -2.08 -12.63
N GLU A 965 28.53 -0.83 -12.82
CA GLU A 965 27.16 -0.34 -12.97
C GLU A 965 26.91 0.02 -14.43
N LYS A 966 25.72 -0.27 -14.94
CA LYS A 966 25.35 0.01 -16.33
C LYS A 966 25.03 1.49 -16.51
N ASN A 967 25.94 2.23 -17.14
CA ASN A 967 25.86 3.69 -17.31
C ASN A 967 25.49 4.14 -18.73
N GLY A 968 24.99 3.23 -19.57
CA GLY A 968 24.65 3.46 -20.97
C GLY A 968 23.66 2.41 -21.50
N GLY A 969 23.06 2.69 -22.66
CA GLY A 969 22.16 1.75 -23.32
C GLY A 969 22.88 0.52 -23.88
N CYS A 970 24.18 0.65 -24.18
CA CYS A 970 25.00 -0.38 -24.83
C CYS A 970 25.34 -1.57 -23.91
N ASN A 971 25.23 -2.80 -24.41
CA ASN A 971 25.62 -4.02 -23.70
C ASN A 971 27.13 -4.32 -23.78
N HIS A 972 27.87 -3.60 -24.62
CA HIS A 972 29.33 -3.66 -24.68
C HIS A 972 29.92 -2.86 -23.51
N MET A 973 30.60 -3.53 -22.58
CA MET A 973 31.21 -2.87 -21.43
C MET A 973 32.71 -3.04 -21.37
N THR A 974 33.41 -1.93 -21.12
CA THR A 974 34.85 -1.91 -20.85
C THR A 974 35.10 -1.63 -19.37
N CYS A 975 35.71 -2.59 -18.67
CA CYS A 975 36.01 -2.44 -17.25
C CYS A 975 37.01 -1.28 -17.01
N ARG A 976 36.66 -0.29 -16.20
CA ARG A 976 37.54 0.86 -15.90
C ARG A 976 38.84 0.48 -15.17
N LYS A 977 38.81 -0.55 -14.32
CA LYS A 977 39.96 -1.01 -13.52
C LYS A 977 40.98 -1.86 -14.30
N CYS A 978 40.51 -2.87 -15.05
CA CYS A 978 41.40 -3.81 -15.77
C CYS A 978 41.35 -3.69 -17.30
N ARG A 979 40.57 -2.75 -17.85
CA ARG A 979 40.36 -2.50 -19.30
C ARG A 979 39.96 -3.74 -20.11
N ASN A 980 39.26 -4.68 -19.48
CA ASN A 980 38.74 -5.86 -20.17
C ASN A 980 37.39 -5.52 -20.80
N GLU A 981 37.20 -5.88 -22.07
CA GLU A 981 35.94 -5.75 -22.81
C GLU A 981 35.14 -7.03 -22.68
N PHE A 982 33.88 -6.91 -22.28
CA PHE A 982 32.99 -8.05 -22.06
C PHE A 982 31.54 -7.66 -22.29
N CYS A 983 30.69 -8.65 -22.49
CA CYS A 983 29.25 -8.47 -22.65
C CYS A 983 28.57 -8.39 -21.28
N TRP A 984 27.76 -7.35 -21.06
CA TRP A 984 26.98 -7.18 -19.84
C TRP A 984 26.01 -8.34 -19.58
N MET A 985 25.54 -9.02 -20.62
CA MET A 985 24.53 -10.08 -20.50
C MET A 985 25.11 -11.42 -20.07
N CYS A 986 26.07 -11.95 -20.84
CA CYS A 986 26.63 -13.28 -20.60
C CYS A 986 27.93 -13.29 -19.79
N MET A 987 28.50 -12.13 -19.49
CA MET A 987 29.83 -11.99 -18.86
C MET A 987 30.98 -12.59 -19.68
N GLY A 988 30.72 -12.93 -20.94
CA GLY A 988 31.69 -13.46 -21.90
C GLY A 988 32.52 -12.37 -22.59
N VAL A 989 33.59 -12.80 -23.27
CA VAL A 989 34.51 -11.90 -23.96
C VAL A 989 33.81 -11.26 -25.18
N TRP A 990 33.91 -9.92 -25.30
CA TRP A 990 33.22 -9.22 -26.39
C TRP A 990 33.75 -9.61 -27.77
N SER A 991 35.06 -9.87 -27.92
CA SER A 991 35.68 -10.23 -29.20
C SER A 991 35.13 -11.50 -29.86
N GLU A 992 34.45 -12.37 -29.10
CA GLU A 992 33.81 -13.58 -29.64
C GLU A 992 32.37 -13.30 -30.13
N HIS A 993 31.75 -12.20 -29.66
CA HIS A 993 30.43 -11.76 -30.11
C HIS A 993 30.51 -11.28 -31.57
N GLY A 994 29.57 -11.73 -32.40
CA GLY A 994 29.55 -11.46 -33.84
C GLY A 994 30.21 -12.55 -34.71
N THR A 995 30.82 -13.57 -34.12
CA THR A 995 31.27 -14.76 -34.86
C THR A 995 30.14 -15.79 -35.01
N SER A 996 30.15 -16.61 -36.07
CA SER A 996 29.11 -17.63 -36.31
C SER A 996 29.08 -18.76 -35.27
N TRP A 997 30.13 -18.90 -34.47
CA TRP A 997 30.28 -20.00 -33.50
C TRP A 997 29.90 -19.61 -32.06
N TYR A 998 29.77 -18.32 -31.74
CA TYR A 998 29.40 -17.85 -30.40
C TYR A 998 27.99 -17.24 -30.39
N ASN A 999 27.11 -17.77 -29.54
CA ASN A 999 25.69 -17.37 -29.47
C ASN A 999 25.30 -16.95 -28.06
N CYS A 1000 25.26 -15.62 -27.82
CA CYS A 1000 24.91 -15.04 -26.53
C CYS A 1000 23.39 -15.10 -26.24
N ASN A 1001 22.54 -15.03 -27.27
CA ASN A 1001 21.09 -15.01 -27.15
C ASN A 1001 20.47 -16.40 -26.94
N ARG A 1002 21.13 -17.46 -27.42
CA ARG A 1002 20.62 -18.85 -27.37
C ARG A 1002 20.77 -19.47 -25.98
N PHE A 1003 19.72 -20.11 -25.47
CA PHE A 1003 19.78 -20.89 -24.22
C PHE A 1003 20.14 -22.35 -24.52
N GLU A 1004 21.27 -22.87 -24.03
CA GLU A 1004 21.67 -24.27 -24.23
C GLU A 1004 21.09 -25.20 -23.16
N GLU A 1005 20.22 -26.13 -23.57
CA GLU A 1005 19.71 -27.18 -22.68
C GLU A 1005 20.83 -28.23 -22.43
N ARG A 1006 21.29 -28.38 -21.18
CA ARG A 1006 22.29 -29.40 -20.82
C ARG A 1006 21.75 -30.80 -21.07
N SER A 1007 22.11 -31.40 -22.21
CA SER A 1007 21.79 -32.79 -22.52
C SER A 1007 22.75 -33.73 -21.80
N GLY A 1008 22.40 -34.18 -20.59
CA GLY A 1008 23.25 -35.12 -19.86
C GLY A 1008 22.55 -35.77 -18.67
N THR A 1009 21.96 -36.94 -18.91
CA THR A 1009 21.71 -38.07 -17.96
C THR A 1009 21.02 -37.86 -16.61
N ASP A 1010 20.78 -36.63 -16.13
CA ASP A 1010 20.20 -36.35 -14.80
C ASP A 1010 18.73 -35.90 -14.85
N ALA A 1011 18.08 -35.99 -16.02
CA ALA A 1011 16.68 -35.59 -16.23
C ALA A 1011 15.63 -36.59 -15.69
N ARG A 1012 15.95 -37.35 -14.62
CA ARG A 1012 14.99 -38.32 -14.03
C ARG A 1012 14.17 -37.75 -12.87
N ASP A 1013 14.61 -36.66 -12.24
CA ASP A 1013 13.92 -36.07 -11.08
C ASP A 1013 13.09 -34.83 -11.44
N ALA A 1014 11.89 -34.71 -10.85
CA ALA A 1014 10.99 -33.57 -11.05
C ALA A 1014 11.63 -32.23 -10.62
N GLN A 1015 12.52 -32.27 -9.63
CA GLN A 1015 13.28 -31.12 -9.13
C GLN A 1015 14.30 -30.61 -10.16
N ALA A 1016 14.87 -31.49 -10.99
CA ALA A 1016 15.79 -31.10 -12.06
C ALA A 1016 15.06 -30.36 -13.19
N ARG A 1017 13.82 -30.78 -13.52
CA ARG A 1017 12.96 -30.08 -14.50
C ARG A 1017 12.55 -28.69 -14.02
N SER A 1018 12.24 -28.55 -12.72
CA SER A 1018 11.91 -27.26 -12.11
C SER A 1018 13.08 -26.29 -12.15
N ARG A 1019 14.29 -26.75 -11.79
CA ARG A 1019 15.53 -25.95 -11.90
C ARG A 1019 15.85 -25.54 -13.33
N GLN A 1020 15.74 -26.45 -14.29
CA GLN A 1020 15.95 -26.13 -15.71
C GLN A 1020 14.92 -25.13 -16.24
N SER A 1021 13.66 -25.23 -15.81
CA SER A 1021 12.62 -24.26 -16.17
C SER A 1021 12.90 -22.86 -15.60
N LEU A 1022 13.40 -22.78 -14.36
CA LEU A 1022 13.81 -21.53 -13.72
C LEU A 1022 15.05 -20.92 -14.39
N GLU A 1023 16.09 -21.72 -14.66
CA GLU A 1023 17.29 -21.28 -15.39
C GLU A 1023 16.93 -20.75 -16.78
N ARG A 1024 16.03 -21.44 -17.49
CA ARG A 1024 15.51 -20.97 -18.78
C ARG A 1024 14.77 -19.65 -18.62
N TYR A 1025 13.87 -19.53 -17.64
CA TYR A 1025 13.14 -18.28 -17.39
C TYR A 1025 14.09 -17.12 -17.11
N LEU A 1026 15.04 -17.29 -16.17
CA LEU A 1026 16.02 -16.26 -15.82
C LEU A 1026 16.86 -15.84 -17.05
N HIS A 1027 17.20 -16.76 -17.95
CA HIS A 1027 17.93 -16.42 -19.19
C HIS A 1027 17.15 -15.43 -20.07
N TYR A 1028 15.87 -15.69 -20.33
CA TYR A 1028 15.05 -14.84 -21.19
C TYR A 1028 14.59 -13.56 -20.45
N TYR A 1029 14.27 -13.66 -19.16
CA TYR A 1029 13.85 -12.52 -18.33
C TYR A 1029 14.96 -11.48 -18.19
N ASN A 1030 16.19 -11.89 -17.86
CA ASN A 1030 17.31 -10.95 -17.75
C ASN A 1030 17.53 -10.17 -19.06
N ARG A 1031 17.33 -10.80 -20.23
CA ARG A 1031 17.44 -10.13 -21.55
C ARG A 1031 16.28 -9.20 -21.83
N TYR A 1032 15.05 -9.62 -21.52
CA TYR A 1032 13.85 -8.78 -21.60
C TYR A 1032 14.02 -7.50 -20.76
N ALA A 1033 14.35 -7.64 -19.47
CA ALA A 1033 14.51 -6.54 -18.54
C ALA A 1033 15.68 -5.62 -18.93
N ASN A 1034 16.78 -6.21 -19.43
CA ASN A 1034 17.93 -5.44 -19.89
C ASN A 1034 17.60 -4.56 -21.10
N HIS A 1035 16.84 -5.06 -22.07
CA HIS A 1035 16.41 -4.25 -23.22
C HIS A 1035 15.39 -3.18 -22.83
N GLU A 1036 14.53 -3.45 -21.84
CA GLU A 1036 13.64 -2.45 -21.25
C GLU A 1036 14.40 -1.32 -20.57
N GLN A 1037 15.39 -1.65 -19.74
CA GLN A 1037 16.25 -0.66 -19.10
C GLN A 1037 17.08 0.12 -20.12
N SER A 1038 17.67 -0.55 -21.11
CA SER A 1038 18.37 0.13 -22.21
C SER A 1038 17.45 1.06 -22.99
N ALA A 1039 16.20 0.70 -23.25
CA ALA A 1039 15.25 1.57 -23.93
C ALA A 1039 14.91 2.84 -23.11
N LYS A 1040 14.80 2.72 -21.78
CA LYS A 1040 14.65 3.87 -20.87
C LYS A 1040 15.88 4.79 -20.94
N LEU A 1041 17.09 4.23 -20.85
CA LEU A 1041 18.34 5.00 -20.95
C LEU A 1041 18.50 5.67 -22.32
N ASP A 1042 18.08 5.03 -23.40
CA ASP A 1042 18.12 5.61 -24.75
C ASP A 1042 17.11 6.77 -24.92
N LYS A 1043 16.01 6.77 -24.15
CA LYS A 1043 15.09 7.91 -24.08
C LYS A 1043 15.74 9.14 -23.43
N ASP A 1044 16.60 8.92 -22.44
CA ASP A 1044 17.43 9.99 -21.87
C ASP A 1044 18.50 10.47 -22.85
N ILE A 1045 19.04 9.55 -23.67
CA ILE A 1045 19.96 9.90 -24.76
C ILE A 1045 19.25 10.79 -25.78
N TYR A 1046 17.96 10.59 -26.09
CA TYR A 1046 17.20 11.48 -27.00
C TYR A 1046 17.20 12.94 -26.52
N HIS A 1047 16.85 13.19 -25.26
CA HIS A 1047 16.86 14.54 -24.67
C HIS A 1047 18.28 15.15 -24.64
N LYS A 1048 19.31 14.33 -24.40
CA LYS A 1048 20.71 14.77 -24.50
C LYS A 1048 21.10 15.05 -25.95
N THR A 1049 20.58 14.27 -26.90
CA THR A 1049 20.86 14.40 -28.33
C THR A 1049 20.27 15.72 -28.85
N GLU A 1050 19.07 16.14 -28.45
CA GLU A 1050 18.53 17.46 -28.79
C GLU A 1050 19.48 18.60 -28.38
N LYS A 1051 20.05 18.53 -27.18
CA LYS A 1051 21.08 19.50 -26.73
C LYS A 1051 22.37 19.40 -27.55
N LYS A 1052 22.81 18.18 -27.90
CA LYS A 1052 23.94 17.95 -28.80
C LYS A 1052 23.67 18.49 -30.21
N MET A 1053 22.42 18.43 -30.69
CA MET A 1053 22.00 18.99 -31.97
C MET A 1053 22.17 20.52 -31.98
N THR A 1054 21.70 21.22 -30.94
CA THR A 1054 21.90 22.68 -30.78
C THR A 1054 23.39 23.04 -30.64
N MET A 1055 24.15 22.22 -29.93
CA MET A 1055 25.59 22.44 -29.76
C MET A 1055 26.35 22.26 -31.09
N LEU A 1056 26.01 21.24 -31.88
CA LEU A 1056 26.56 21.01 -33.22
C LEU A 1056 26.17 22.11 -34.21
N GLN A 1057 24.97 22.70 -34.09
CA GLN A 1057 24.58 23.89 -34.86
C GLN A 1057 25.50 25.08 -34.54
N SER A 1058 25.76 25.34 -33.25
CA SER A 1058 26.59 26.47 -32.81
C SER A 1058 28.10 26.29 -33.04
N THR A 1059 28.61 25.05 -32.93
CA THR A 1059 30.06 24.78 -32.93
C THR A 1059 30.60 24.34 -34.28
N SER A 1060 29.82 23.58 -35.05
CA SER A 1060 30.25 22.99 -36.31
C SER A 1060 29.62 23.64 -37.54
N GLY A 1061 28.65 24.55 -37.36
CA GLY A 1061 28.00 25.29 -38.45
C GLY A 1061 27.09 24.43 -39.35
N MET A 1062 26.69 23.24 -38.91
CA MET A 1062 25.77 22.37 -39.65
C MET A 1062 24.35 22.95 -39.65
N SER A 1063 23.66 22.84 -40.78
CA SER A 1063 22.27 23.29 -40.93
C SER A 1063 21.30 22.40 -40.15
N TRP A 1064 20.09 22.92 -39.87
CA TRP A 1064 19.05 22.19 -39.15
C TRP A 1064 18.69 20.84 -39.82
N ILE A 1065 18.68 20.80 -41.16
CA ILE A 1065 18.44 19.60 -41.97
C ILE A 1065 19.57 18.56 -41.77
N GLU A 1066 20.81 19.02 -41.66
CA GLU A 1066 21.97 18.14 -41.53
C GLU A 1066 22.09 17.46 -40.17
N VAL A 1067 21.27 17.85 -39.18
CA VAL A 1067 21.31 17.36 -37.80
C VAL A 1067 20.11 16.46 -37.48
N GLN A 1068 19.05 16.46 -38.30
CA GLN A 1068 17.87 15.60 -38.16
C GLN A 1068 18.17 14.10 -38.21
N PHE A 1069 19.28 13.68 -38.85
CA PHE A 1069 19.67 12.26 -38.89
C PHE A 1069 19.88 11.67 -37.49
N LEU A 1070 20.28 12.49 -36.50
CA LEU A 1070 20.43 12.07 -35.11
C LEU A 1070 19.08 11.75 -34.46
N GLU A 1071 18.03 12.48 -34.84
CA GLU A 1071 16.67 12.25 -34.35
C GLU A 1071 16.14 10.94 -34.92
N ALA A 1072 16.28 10.76 -36.24
CA ALA A 1072 15.89 9.54 -36.93
C ALA A 1072 16.65 8.31 -36.42
N ALA A 1073 17.93 8.45 -36.10
CA ALA A 1073 18.76 7.39 -35.52
C ALA A 1073 18.32 7.03 -34.09
N SER A 1074 17.98 8.02 -33.26
CA SER A 1074 17.53 7.79 -31.89
C SER A 1074 16.14 7.13 -31.86
N GLN A 1075 15.21 7.58 -32.69
CA GLN A 1075 13.90 6.94 -32.84
C GLN A 1075 14.02 5.51 -33.36
N ALA A 1076 14.91 5.26 -34.34
CA ALA A 1076 15.16 3.91 -34.85
C ALA A 1076 15.73 2.99 -33.76
N LEU A 1077 16.66 3.48 -32.95
CA LEU A 1077 17.26 2.74 -31.84
C LEU A 1077 16.19 2.34 -30.81
N GLN A 1078 15.35 3.29 -30.39
CA GLN A 1078 14.25 3.03 -29.44
C GLN A 1078 13.26 2.00 -29.98
N GLN A 1079 12.85 2.12 -31.25
CA GLN A 1079 11.95 1.16 -31.90
C GLN A 1079 12.58 -0.25 -31.97
N CYS A 1080 13.87 -0.35 -32.31
CA CYS A 1080 14.56 -1.63 -32.38
C CYS A 1080 14.74 -2.28 -31.00
N ARG A 1081 15.03 -1.49 -29.94
CA ARG A 1081 15.09 -2.01 -28.56
C ARG A 1081 13.74 -2.49 -28.05
N GLN A 1082 12.67 -1.76 -28.34
CA GLN A 1082 11.31 -2.19 -28.01
C GLN A 1082 10.97 -3.50 -28.73
N THR A 1083 11.29 -3.64 -30.01
CA THR A 1083 11.12 -4.92 -30.73
C THR A 1083 11.97 -6.04 -30.11
N LEU A 1084 13.26 -5.80 -29.83
CA LEU A 1084 14.16 -6.79 -29.22
C LEU A 1084 13.66 -7.27 -27.86
N LYS A 1085 13.18 -6.38 -26.99
CA LYS A 1085 12.55 -6.72 -25.71
C LYS A 1085 11.50 -7.83 -25.90
N TRP A 1086 10.57 -7.64 -26.85
CA TRP A 1086 9.49 -8.61 -27.09
C TRP A 1086 9.92 -9.85 -27.87
N THR A 1087 11.01 -9.81 -28.64
CA THR A 1087 11.58 -11.03 -29.24
C THR A 1087 12.00 -12.06 -28.18
N TYR A 1088 12.49 -11.62 -27.02
CA TYR A 1088 12.89 -12.53 -25.93
C TYR A 1088 11.69 -13.17 -25.22
N ALA A 1089 10.61 -12.41 -25.02
CA ALA A 1089 9.34 -12.95 -24.52
C ALA A 1089 8.73 -13.96 -25.52
N PHE A 1090 8.83 -13.69 -26.83
CA PHE A 1090 8.41 -14.62 -27.89
C PHE A 1090 9.27 -15.90 -27.90
N ALA A 1091 10.59 -15.77 -27.85
CA ALA A 1091 11.54 -16.89 -27.91
C ALA A 1091 11.40 -17.85 -26.71
N TYR A 1092 11.07 -17.34 -25.51
CA TYR A 1092 10.87 -18.17 -24.32
C TYR A 1092 9.84 -19.27 -24.55
N TYR A 1093 8.71 -18.92 -25.18
CA TYR A 1093 7.59 -19.81 -25.45
C TYR A 1093 7.73 -20.64 -26.73
N LEU A 1094 8.81 -20.45 -27.51
CA LEU A 1094 9.02 -21.12 -28.79
C LEU A 1094 9.56 -22.54 -28.59
N ALA A 1095 8.99 -23.51 -29.31
CA ALA A 1095 9.48 -24.89 -29.34
C ALA A 1095 10.60 -25.01 -30.38
N ARG A 1096 11.73 -25.62 -29.99
CA ARG A 1096 12.92 -25.72 -30.87
C ARG A 1096 12.60 -26.45 -32.18
N ASN A 1097 12.84 -25.77 -33.30
CA ASN A 1097 12.72 -26.27 -34.68
C ASN A 1097 13.59 -25.42 -35.63
N ASN A 1098 13.64 -25.75 -36.93
CA ASN A 1098 14.45 -25.00 -37.90
C ASN A 1098 14.06 -23.51 -37.99
N GLN A 1099 12.78 -23.17 -37.82
CA GLN A 1099 12.31 -21.77 -37.83
C GLN A 1099 12.78 -21.01 -36.59
N THR A 1100 12.90 -21.67 -35.44
CA THR A 1100 13.47 -21.06 -34.24
C THR A 1100 14.94 -20.73 -34.41
N GLU A 1101 15.70 -21.53 -35.17
CA GLU A 1101 17.11 -21.23 -35.43
C GLU A 1101 17.25 -20.00 -36.32
N ILE A 1102 16.44 -19.92 -37.38
CA ILE A 1102 16.38 -18.75 -38.27
C ILE A 1102 15.96 -17.49 -37.49
N PHE A 1103 14.98 -17.62 -36.59
CA PHE A 1103 14.55 -16.52 -35.73
C PHE A 1103 15.66 -16.06 -34.76
N GLU A 1104 16.36 -17.00 -34.11
CA GLU A 1104 17.47 -16.71 -33.20
C GLU A 1104 18.65 -16.05 -33.94
N ASP A 1105 18.93 -16.44 -35.18
CA ASP A 1105 19.94 -15.80 -36.03
C ASP A 1105 19.51 -14.38 -36.43
N ASN A 1106 18.25 -14.20 -36.86
CA ASN A 1106 17.70 -12.89 -37.18
C ASN A 1106 17.69 -11.94 -35.96
N GLN A 1107 17.39 -12.48 -34.77
CA GLN A 1107 17.44 -11.76 -33.50
C GLN A 1107 18.86 -11.32 -33.16
N LYS A 1108 19.85 -12.21 -33.30
CA LYS A 1108 21.26 -11.93 -33.04
C LYS A 1108 21.79 -10.80 -33.94
N ASP A 1109 21.45 -10.85 -35.24
CA ASP A 1109 21.86 -9.83 -36.19
C ASP A 1109 21.26 -8.46 -35.86
N LEU A 1110 19.99 -8.41 -35.45
CA LEU A 1110 19.35 -7.17 -35.01
C LEU A 1110 19.96 -6.65 -33.70
N GLU A 1111 20.22 -7.53 -32.74
CA GLU A 1111 20.85 -7.16 -31.47
C GLU A 1111 22.23 -6.55 -31.71
N MET A 1112 23.07 -7.18 -32.53
CA MET A 1112 24.40 -6.65 -32.88
C MET A 1112 24.29 -5.31 -33.62
N ALA A 1113 23.34 -5.15 -34.53
CA ALA A 1113 23.09 -3.87 -35.21
C ALA A 1113 22.72 -2.76 -34.22
N VAL A 1114 21.83 -3.05 -33.27
CA VAL A 1114 21.36 -2.12 -32.24
C VAL A 1114 22.49 -1.71 -31.29
N GLU A 1115 23.30 -2.66 -30.81
CA GLU A 1115 24.43 -2.33 -29.93
C GLU A 1115 25.51 -1.52 -30.66
N ASN A 1116 25.79 -1.85 -31.93
CA ASN A 1116 26.72 -1.08 -32.77
C ASN A 1116 26.24 0.35 -33.03
N LEU A 1117 24.93 0.59 -33.12
CA LEU A 1117 24.35 1.93 -33.25
C LEU A 1117 24.36 2.67 -31.90
N SER A 1118 24.03 1.98 -30.81
CA SER A 1118 24.07 2.53 -29.44
C SER A 1118 25.46 3.02 -29.06
N GLU A 1119 26.52 2.26 -29.40
CA GLU A 1119 27.91 2.63 -29.16
C GLU A 1119 28.29 3.96 -29.84
N MET A 1120 27.69 4.27 -31.00
CA MET A 1120 27.98 5.54 -31.70
C MET A 1120 27.44 6.75 -30.94
N PHE A 1121 26.30 6.62 -30.25
CA PHE A 1121 25.72 7.69 -29.45
C PHE A 1121 26.53 8.03 -28.19
N GLU A 1122 27.35 7.08 -27.71
CA GLU A 1122 28.21 7.21 -26.54
C GLU A 1122 29.56 7.89 -26.85
N LYS A 1123 29.93 8.05 -28.13
CA LYS A 1123 31.13 8.78 -28.56
C LYS A 1123 31.01 10.30 -28.34
N PRO A 1124 32.12 11.02 -28.10
CA PRO A 1124 32.12 12.46 -27.85
C PRO A 1124 31.67 13.28 -29.08
N THR A 1125 31.00 14.41 -28.83
CA THR A 1125 30.36 15.28 -29.84
C THR A 1125 31.31 15.80 -30.92
N ASP A 1126 32.57 16.02 -30.58
CA ASP A 1126 33.58 16.58 -31.50
C ASP A 1126 33.94 15.60 -32.64
N GLN A 1127 33.66 14.30 -32.44
CA GLN A 1127 33.90 13.24 -33.43
C GLN A 1127 32.62 12.85 -34.19
N LEU A 1128 31.43 13.29 -33.74
CA LEU A 1128 30.14 12.93 -34.35
C LEU A 1128 29.97 13.52 -35.76
N ALA A 1129 30.52 14.71 -36.02
CA ALA A 1129 30.45 15.34 -37.34
C ALA A 1129 31.14 14.51 -38.44
N SER A 1130 32.26 13.84 -38.11
CA SER A 1130 32.95 12.94 -39.05
C SER A 1130 32.30 11.57 -39.21
N LEU A 1131 31.39 11.19 -38.31
CA LEU A 1131 30.74 9.87 -38.25
C LEU A 1131 29.30 9.88 -38.79
N LYS A 1132 28.84 10.99 -39.39
CA LYS A 1132 27.48 11.15 -39.91
C LYS A 1132 27.06 10.04 -40.89
N VAL A 1133 27.90 9.75 -41.89
CA VAL A 1133 27.63 8.72 -42.91
C VAL A 1133 27.52 7.35 -42.26
N GLU A 1134 28.50 6.97 -41.44
CA GLU A 1134 28.49 5.69 -40.72
C GLU A 1134 27.25 5.53 -39.82
N MET A 1135 26.79 6.62 -39.19
CA MET A 1135 25.62 6.59 -38.32
C MET A 1135 24.32 6.44 -39.10
N MET A 1136 24.22 7.07 -40.27
CA MET A 1136 23.09 6.89 -41.19
C MET A 1136 23.04 5.46 -41.75
N ASP A 1137 24.18 4.91 -42.14
CA ASP A 1137 24.29 3.54 -42.65
C ASP A 1137 23.88 2.52 -41.58
N LYS A 1138 24.38 2.66 -40.35
CA LYS A 1138 23.98 1.78 -39.23
C LYS A 1138 22.51 1.95 -38.84
N THR A 1139 21.97 3.17 -38.95
CA THR A 1139 20.54 3.42 -38.72
C THR A 1139 19.69 2.72 -39.77
N SER A 1140 20.07 2.82 -41.04
CA SER A 1140 19.41 2.12 -42.15
C SER A 1140 19.49 0.60 -41.97
N TYR A 1141 20.67 0.09 -41.60
CA TYR A 1141 20.88 -1.33 -41.32
C TYR A 1141 20.00 -1.84 -40.17
N CYS A 1142 19.91 -1.10 -39.05
CA CYS A 1142 19.02 -1.44 -37.94
C CYS A 1142 17.55 -1.51 -38.38
N LYS A 1143 17.09 -0.50 -39.12
CA LYS A 1143 15.72 -0.47 -39.67
C LYS A 1143 15.47 -1.67 -40.58
N SER A 1144 16.40 -1.97 -41.49
CA SER A 1144 16.31 -3.10 -42.41
C SER A 1144 16.24 -4.44 -41.66
N ARG A 1145 17.14 -4.68 -40.68
CA ARG A 1145 17.14 -5.89 -39.86
C ARG A 1145 15.86 -6.04 -39.03
N ARG A 1146 15.34 -4.95 -38.47
CA ARG A 1146 14.05 -4.94 -37.76
C ARG A 1146 12.90 -5.34 -38.69
N VAL A 1147 12.86 -4.79 -39.90
CA VAL A 1147 11.83 -5.11 -40.90
C VAL A 1147 11.90 -6.59 -41.30
N ILE A 1148 13.10 -7.12 -41.56
CA ILE A 1148 13.29 -8.54 -41.92
C ILE A 1148 12.77 -9.45 -40.80
N LEU A 1149 13.13 -9.18 -39.54
CA LEU A 1149 12.68 -9.96 -38.39
C LEU A 1149 11.16 -9.92 -38.23
N LEU A 1150 10.55 -8.72 -38.35
CA LEU A 1150 9.11 -8.55 -38.20
C LEU A 1150 8.33 -9.20 -39.36
N ASP A 1151 8.80 -9.06 -40.60
CA ASP A 1151 8.13 -9.62 -41.78
C ASP A 1151 8.19 -11.15 -41.79
N ASP A 1152 9.35 -11.74 -41.49
CA ASP A 1152 9.51 -13.19 -41.36
C ASP A 1152 8.62 -13.75 -40.22
N THR A 1153 8.60 -13.07 -39.07
CA THR A 1153 7.78 -13.51 -37.94
C THR A 1153 6.29 -13.40 -38.23
N ALA A 1154 5.86 -12.30 -38.86
CA ALA A 1154 4.46 -12.05 -39.21
C ALA A 1154 3.96 -12.99 -40.32
N GLN A 1155 4.76 -13.29 -41.34
CA GLN A 1155 4.41 -14.27 -42.37
C GLN A 1155 4.23 -15.66 -41.75
N ASN A 1156 5.16 -16.10 -40.90
CA ASN A 1156 5.07 -17.38 -40.24
C ASN A 1156 3.92 -17.45 -39.20
N LEU A 1157 3.53 -16.34 -38.56
CA LEU A 1157 2.34 -16.26 -37.71
C LEU A 1157 1.05 -16.37 -38.52
N LYS A 1158 0.99 -15.70 -39.68
CA LYS A 1158 -0.15 -15.77 -40.59
C LYS A 1158 -0.36 -17.17 -41.15
N ASP A 1159 0.73 -17.85 -41.51
CA ASP A 1159 0.72 -19.22 -42.04
C ASP A 1159 0.65 -20.30 -40.95
N GLN A 1160 0.72 -19.91 -39.67
CA GLN A 1160 0.71 -20.80 -38.50
C GLN A 1160 1.87 -21.80 -38.44
N ASN A 1161 3.05 -21.40 -38.92
CA ASN A 1161 4.25 -22.24 -38.94
C ASN A 1161 4.98 -22.29 -37.57
N TRP A 1162 4.62 -21.43 -36.62
CA TRP A 1162 5.20 -21.41 -35.28
C TRP A 1162 4.63 -22.51 -34.38
N VAL A 1163 5.51 -23.21 -33.67
CA VAL A 1163 5.14 -24.18 -32.64
C VAL A 1163 5.55 -23.61 -31.28
N PHE A 1164 4.58 -23.48 -30.37
CA PHE A 1164 4.79 -22.94 -29.03
C PHE A 1164 4.71 -24.04 -27.97
N ASN A 1165 5.46 -23.88 -26.88
CA ASN A 1165 5.47 -24.79 -25.72
C ASN A 1165 4.20 -24.66 -24.84
N VAL A 1166 3.30 -23.73 -25.17
CA VAL A 1166 2.08 -23.45 -24.42
C VAL A 1166 0.89 -23.33 -25.37
N GLU A 1167 -0.27 -23.82 -24.95
CA GLU A 1167 -1.51 -23.69 -25.72
C GLU A 1167 -1.97 -22.23 -25.79
N LEU A 1168 -2.04 -21.66 -27.00
CA LEU A 1168 -2.72 -20.39 -27.25
C LEU A 1168 -4.23 -20.67 -27.21
N LYS A 1169 -4.95 -20.09 -26.23
CA LYS A 1169 -6.40 -20.24 -26.13
C LYS A 1169 -7.03 -19.56 -27.35
N LYS A 1170 -7.76 -20.35 -28.15
CA LYS A 1170 -8.52 -19.90 -29.33
C LYS A 1170 -9.70 -19.02 -28.99
#